data_AF-A0A0F8B2M4-F1
#
_entry.id   AF-A0A0F8B2M4-F1
#
_cell.length_a   1.000
_cell.length_b   1.000
_cell.length_c   1.000
_cell.angle_alpha   90.00
_cell.angle_beta   90.00
_cell.angle_gamma   90.00
#
_symmetry.space_group_name_H-M   'P 1'
#
loop_
_entity.id
_entity.type
_entity.pdbx_description
1 polymer ?
#
loop_
_entity_poly.entity_id
_entity_poly.type
_entity_poly.pdbx_seq_one_letter_code
_entity_poly.pdbx_strand_id
1 'polypeptide(L)'
;MSSTNGHDAGSATRKGKNKKPIDPNDSTSRLLEAKINQLEREAASDKDQEAEIEREVKRANRDLVQQISKLDELHKIDLLLRRASELMADLRRMEKENMKNKKRGDALQKDKDAKMTELGRTNQLKEKLEKLCRELQKDNNKLKYELRDLHFQAQLRTKELEVQYNMARFEAQRKIAEDEFARGRQLQSQIQGLSSSDAELRSQVNRYAEKFKQVEDTLTNSNELFSTFRKEIEDMSKRNRVLERENKNLKQMGRATAITITTIITTTTIIMNLTRTLHALFYVLVHNETYSEISAFSDPKAIATAGYPFKFEDGDDEDTKTGLSDENEDSVVDSTQSYNSRPSSDPLLQMLSGIVSKFGQAELSESYDQGAMDCSTTEEKKAAHVAKLAQDWNQVMEEVVYGDFIDRACKILGESSEIEESIPFLGGAVEYAIIHLATFFHQAFIVSPEGPFVIELLEAGNKLIPYAMIRQILRVGNAATMEIDALNNQSLFWGPYKPNLYFGARPRTSKSLWAGLQWVNANEYKQLSQGYRYTCEQHDSISGYGWEEYDVRNGGSQVIHDDANEIDITTTFIKVPGGKNGGSWAVRVKGVPYPTARPDLITLLSFYIAQEDDNGILEVGTLGTPQGFVDEVTLVGTSPSLGNYKLTITKGKGETPFSEHAITETRQPEKTVVRSLKVSEEAAWQGRNVAYNQINEALKYVTETFDVENDLPPPYLSYLLDNSPGAGNVHIVQKTFQGEFEFDLILNSEDADEVITSETIDKKASENSKSYDKRYSELFEPQAPFVGEDFVKFGKSMLSNLMGGIGYFHGDQVIDRSYAPEYKEEREGFWQEAAEARERHAEKLEGPFELFTSVPSRPFFPRGFLWDEGFHLIPVADWDVDLTLDIVRSWFKTIDEDGWIAREQILGPEPRSKVPAEFQVQYPHYANPPTLFLIVETFMNRLRATGIKKNSSPITKDTPLRNAHLDYPQAGLEFMQEIYPLLRRQYEWFRRTQKGDLINFDREAANEVEGYRWRGRTETHCLASGLDDYPRAQPPHPGELHVDLMAWIGLMTKSLYSIADSLDLKEDAAVYASHLSDIQKNLNALHWSKKAGCFCDATIDEFEEHMLVCHKGYISLFPFLVGLMDPQDPKIDRLLDMMEDPAHLWSPYGLRSLSQSDEFYGTAENYWRSPIWININYMAITRLYDLASVAGPHQDRAAELYAKLREAVVMTIYNSWKETGFAWEQYDPDTGRGQRTQHFTGWTSLVVKIMAMGQPGAEGSRATHDEL
;
A
#
# COMPACT_ATOMS: atom_id res chain seq x y z
N MET A 1 5.28 1.04 -64.29
CA MET A 1 5.27 0.69 -65.73
C MET A 1 6.55 -0.08 -66.04
N SER A 2 6.42 -1.24 -66.70
CA SER A 2 7.45 -2.01 -67.45
C SER A 2 8.64 -2.58 -66.63
N SER A 3 8.65 -3.89 -66.31
CA SER A 3 9.20 -5.02 -67.11
C SER A 3 10.74 -5.13 -66.99
N THR A 4 11.45 -6.27 -66.91
CA THR A 4 11.18 -7.71 -67.03
C THR A 4 12.52 -8.46 -66.78
N ASN A 5 12.41 -9.73 -66.37
CA ASN A 5 13.22 -10.90 -66.75
C ASN A 5 14.67 -11.09 -66.26
N GLY A 6 14.91 -12.30 -65.72
CA GLY A 6 15.91 -13.20 -66.32
C GLY A 6 16.79 -14.00 -65.36
N HIS A 7 16.44 -15.28 -65.15
CA HIS A 7 17.31 -16.39 -64.69
C HIS A 7 18.62 -16.50 -65.52
N ASP A 8 19.74 -17.09 -65.09
CA ASP A 8 19.91 -18.49 -64.66
C ASP A 8 21.37 -18.85 -64.26
N ALA A 9 21.52 -20.01 -63.59
CA ALA A 9 22.67 -20.96 -63.56
C ALA A 9 23.99 -20.68 -62.76
N GLY A 10 24.16 -21.40 -61.63
CA GLY A 10 24.86 -22.71 -61.58
C GLY A 10 26.41 -22.83 -61.56
N SER A 11 26.91 -23.43 -60.46
CA SER A 11 28.00 -24.45 -60.36
C SER A 11 29.46 -24.08 -60.01
N ALA A 12 29.80 -24.48 -58.77
CA ALA A 12 31.06 -24.84 -58.10
C ALA A 12 32.24 -25.48 -58.87
N THR A 13 33.45 -25.34 -58.30
CA THR A 13 34.53 -26.36 -58.07
C THR A 13 35.67 -25.70 -57.25
N ARG A 14 35.99 -26.01 -55.99
CA ARG A 14 36.60 -27.17 -55.27
C ARG A 14 38.07 -27.54 -55.58
N LYS A 15 38.93 -27.22 -54.58
CA LYS A 15 39.93 -28.05 -53.85
C LYS A 15 41.18 -28.65 -54.53
N GLY A 16 42.31 -28.43 -53.85
CA GLY A 16 43.43 -29.37 -53.72
C GLY A 16 44.49 -28.92 -52.70
N LYS A 17 44.44 -29.44 -51.45
CA LYS A 17 45.49 -29.36 -50.41
C LYS A 17 46.28 -30.68 -50.42
N ASN A 18 47.61 -30.57 -50.43
CA ASN A 18 48.58 -31.66 -50.24
C ASN A 18 48.63 -32.12 -48.77
N LYS A 19 48.75 -33.43 -48.55
CA LYS A 19 49.20 -34.04 -47.29
C LYS A 19 50.73 -34.21 -47.32
N LYS A 20 51.41 -33.77 -46.26
CA LYS A 20 52.83 -34.02 -45.97
C LYS A 20 53.03 -34.14 -44.43
N PRO A 21 54.18 -34.64 -43.94
CA PRO A 21 54.28 -35.79 -43.04
C PRO A 21 54.57 -35.42 -41.58
N ILE A 22 54.56 -36.45 -40.74
CA ILE A 22 54.66 -36.46 -39.27
C ILE A 22 56.13 -36.31 -38.81
N ASP A 23 56.33 -35.53 -37.75
CA ASP A 23 57.61 -35.19 -37.11
C ASP A 23 57.82 -36.04 -35.81
N PRO A 24 59.05 -36.47 -35.45
CA PRO A 24 59.31 -37.73 -34.74
C PRO A 24 59.54 -37.61 -33.22
N ASN A 25 58.88 -36.68 -32.52
CA ASN A 25 59.03 -36.57 -31.06
C ASN A 25 57.80 -37.00 -30.24
N ASP A 26 56.93 -37.83 -30.82
CA ASP A 26 55.66 -38.20 -30.21
C ASP A 26 55.75 -39.47 -29.34
N SER A 27 55.34 -39.32 -28.08
CA SER A 27 55.34 -40.37 -27.04
C SER A 27 54.58 -41.64 -27.45
N THR A 28 53.63 -41.49 -28.37
CA THR A 28 52.76 -42.52 -28.91
C THR A 28 53.50 -43.55 -29.77
N SER A 29 54.56 -43.15 -30.48
CA SER A 29 55.33 -44.05 -31.35
C SER A 29 56.17 -45.06 -30.53
N ARG A 30 56.71 -44.62 -29.38
CA ARG A 30 57.46 -45.48 -28.46
C ARG A 30 56.57 -46.52 -27.77
N LEU A 31 55.32 -46.15 -27.45
CA LEU A 31 54.33 -47.06 -26.89
C LEU A 31 53.90 -48.16 -27.87
N LEU A 32 53.86 -47.84 -29.16
CA LEU A 32 53.54 -48.80 -30.23
C LEU A 32 54.67 -49.81 -30.45
N GLU A 33 55.93 -49.36 -30.48
CA GLU A 33 57.10 -50.25 -30.56
C GLU A 33 57.22 -51.19 -29.35
N ALA A 34 56.90 -50.70 -28.15
CA ALA A 34 56.89 -51.53 -26.94
C ALA A 34 55.81 -52.62 -26.99
N LYS A 35 54.64 -52.32 -27.56
CA LYS A 35 53.53 -53.28 -27.67
C LYS A 35 53.80 -54.36 -28.72
N ILE A 36 54.44 -54.03 -29.83
CA ILE A 36 54.78 -54.99 -30.89
C ILE A 36 55.83 -55.99 -30.38
N ASN A 37 56.87 -55.52 -29.69
CA ASN A 37 57.88 -56.39 -29.09
C ASN A 37 57.31 -57.34 -28.01
N GLN A 38 56.23 -56.95 -27.34
CA GLN A 38 55.54 -57.80 -26.37
C GLN A 38 54.78 -58.94 -27.07
N LEU A 39 54.06 -58.63 -28.15
CA LEU A 39 53.28 -59.61 -28.90
C LEU A 39 54.15 -60.63 -29.65
N GLU A 40 55.34 -60.24 -30.11
CA GLU A 40 56.28 -61.17 -30.76
C GLU A 40 56.91 -62.17 -29.78
N ARG A 41 57.09 -61.80 -28.50
CA ARG A 41 57.57 -62.72 -27.45
C ARG A 41 56.52 -63.74 -27.05
N GLU A 42 55.24 -63.35 -27.05
CA GLU A 42 54.12 -64.26 -26.76
C GLU A 42 53.94 -65.30 -27.88
N ALA A 43 54.07 -64.90 -29.15
CA ALA A 43 53.98 -65.83 -30.28
C ALA A 43 55.14 -66.86 -30.35
N ALA A 44 56.31 -66.54 -29.79
CA ALA A 44 57.43 -67.47 -29.71
C ALA A 44 57.20 -68.57 -28.65
N SER A 45 56.50 -68.25 -27.55
CA SER A 45 56.18 -69.18 -26.46
C SER A 45 55.22 -70.30 -26.88
N ASP A 46 54.29 -70.00 -27.81
CA ASP A 46 53.28 -70.97 -28.27
C ASP A 46 53.90 -72.07 -29.17
N LYS A 47 54.95 -71.75 -29.93
CA LYS A 47 55.69 -72.74 -30.74
C LYS A 47 56.51 -73.72 -29.91
N ASP A 48 57.06 -73.27 -28.78
CA ASP A 48 57.80 -74.13 -27.86
C ASP A 48 56.87 -75.10 -27.12
N GLN A 49 55.64 -74.68 -26.80
CA GLN A 49 54.62 -75.56 -26.22
C GLN A 49 54.13 -76.66 -27.18
N GLU A 50 53.91 -76.35 -28.47
CA GLU A 50 53.53 -77.37 -29.46
C GLU A 50 54.63 -78.43 -29.66
N ALA A 51 55.90 -78.02 -29.65
CA ALA A 51 57.03 -78.95 -29.79
C ALA A 51 57.22 -79.85 -28.55
N GLU A 52 56.88 -79.36 -27.35
CA GLU A 52 56.89 -80.13 -26.10
C GLU A 52 55.82 -81.24 -26.12
N ILE A 53 54.61 -80.91 -26.57
CA ILE A 53 53.48 -81.86 -26.69
C ILE A 53 53.81 -82.99 -27.68
N GLU A 54 54.46 -82.68 -28.81
CA GLU A 54 54.83 -83.70 -29.80
C GLU A 54 55.90 -84.68 -29.26
N ARG A 55 56.82 -84.19 -28.40
CA ARG A 55 57.83 -85.04 -27.75
C ARG A 55 57.21 -85.97 -26.71
N GLU A 56 56.28 -85.47 -25.90
CA GLU A 56 55.52 -86.25 -24.90
C GLU A 56 54.71 -87.38 -25.57
N VAL A 57 54.00 -87.08 -26.66
CA VAL A 57 53.23 -88.08 -27.42
C VAL A 57 54.14 -89.18 -28.00
N LYS A 58 55.32 -88.81 -28.54
CA LYS A 58 56.31 -89.78 -29.05
C LYS A 58 56.90 -90.63 -27.93
N ARG A 59 57.10 -90.08 -26.72
CA ARG A 59 57.58 -90.83 -25.54
C ARG A 59 56.52 -91.85 -25.08
N ALA A 60 55.27 -91.42 -24.90
CA ALA A 60 54.17 -92.28 -24.48
C ALA A 60 53.92 -93.45 -25.46
N ASN A 61 54.02 -93.21 -26.77
CA ASN A 61 53.89 -94.27 -27.77
C ASN A 61 55.03 -95.29 -27.73
N ARG A 62 56.27 -94.87 -27.44
CA ARG A 62 57.39 -95.82 -27.26
C ARG A 62 57.20 -96.69 -26.03
N ASP A 63 56.80 -96.10 -24.92
CA ASP A 63 56.60 -96.83 -23.66
C ASP A 63 55.46 -97.85 -23.80
N LEU A 64 54.38 -97.48 -24.50
CA LEU A 64 53.27 -98.38 -24.81
C LEU A 64 53.71 -99.57 -25.68
N VAL A 65 54.47 -99.33 -26.76
CA VAL A 65 54.99 -100.40 -27.63
C VAL A 65 55.95 -101.32 -26.86
N GLN A 66 56.77 -100.78 -25.97
CA GLN A 66 57.70 -101.56 -25.15
C GLN A 66 56.98 -102.44 -24.13
N GLN A 67 55.90 -101.95 -23.51
CA GLN A 67 55.06 -102.74 -22.60
C GLN A 67 54.29 -103.86 -23.33
N ILE A 68 53.78 -103.59 -24.53
CA ILE A 68 53.07 -104.59 -25.35
C ILE A 68 54.00 -105.71 -25.83
N SER A 69 55.29 -105.42 -26.08
CA SER A 69 56.26 -106.41 -26.60
C SER A 69 56.60 -107.55 -25.62
N LYS A 70 56.28 -107.41 -24.32
CA LYS A 70 56.65 -108.37 -23.26
C LYS A 70 55.49 -109.25 -22.77
N LEU A 71 54.28 -109.09 -23.32
CA LEU A 71 53.07 -109.77 -22.86
C LEU A 71 52.62 -110.84 -23.87
N ASP A 72 51.90 -111.86 -23.42
CA ASP A 72 51.32 -112.89 -24.27
C ASP A 72 50.04 -112.38 -24.97
N GLU A 73 49.69 -112.89 -26.15
CA GLU A 73 48.70 -112.28 -27.08
C GLU A 73 47.34 -112.01 -26.43
N LEU A 74 46.86 -112.90 -25.57
CA LEU A 74 45.59 -112.72 -24.85
C LEU A 74 45.65 -111.58 -23.81
N HIS A 75 46.79 -111.38 -23.15
CA HIS A 75 46.97 -110.32 -22.16
C HIS A 75 47.29 -108.96 -22.79
N LYS A 76 47.91 -108.95 -23.99
CA LYS A 76 48.08 -107.72 -24.80
C LYS A 76 46.73 -107.11 -25.14
N ILE A 77 45.76 -107.95 -25.52
CA ILE A 77 44.42 -107.51 -25.89
C ILE A 77 43.70 -106.88 -24.69
N ASP A 78 43.79 -107.46 -23.49
CA ASP A 78 43.13 -106.90 -22.30
C ASP A 78 43.75 -105.56 -21.85
N LEU A 79 45.08 -105.45 -21.87
CA LEU A 79 45.77 -104.19 -21.53
C LEU A 79 45.46 -103.09 -22.57
N LEU A 80 45.47 -103.43 -23.86
CA LEU A 80 45.11 -102.51 -24.93
C LEU A 80 43.65 -102.08 -24.84
N LEU A 81 42.73 -102.97 -24.49
CA LEU A 81 41.32 -102.64 -24.28
C LEU A 81 41.13 -101.72 -23.08
N ARG A 82 41.79 -101.98 -21.95
CA ARG A 82 41.76 -101.08 -20.78
C ARG A 82 42.33 -99.72 -21.11
N ARG A 83 43.50 -99.65 -21.75
CA ARG A 83 44.14 -98.38 -22.07
C ARG A 83 43.38 -97.60 -23.14
N ALA A 84 42.78 -98.28 -24.11
CA ALA A 84 41.87 -97.67 -25.07
C ALA A 84 40.60 -97.14 -24.38
N SER A 85 40.08 -97.84 -23.36
CA SER A 85 38.92 -97.39 -22.59
C SER A 85 39.23 -96.16 -21.73
N GLU A 86 40.38 -96.13 -21.05
CA GLU A 86 40.87 -94.96 -20.29
C GLU A 86 41.11 -93.76 -21.20
N LEU A 87 41.85 -93.96 -22.30
CA LEU A 87 42.09 -92.89 -23.27
C LEU A 87 40.79 -92.39 -23.89
N MET A 88 39.82 -93.26 -24.17
CA MET A 88 38.49 -92.83 -24.62
C MET A 88 37.72 -92.04 -23.56
N ALA A 89 37.86 -92.39 -22.28
CA ALA A 89 37.23 -91.64 -21.19
C ALA A 89 37.83 -90.24 -21.06
N ASP A 90 39.16 -90.13 -21.13
CA ASP A 90 39.87 -88.85 -21.11
C ASP A 90 39.60 -88.02 -22.37
N LEU A 91 39.54 -88.65 -23.56
CA LEU A 91 39.15 -87.98 -24.81
C LEU A 91 37.74 -87.41 -24.70
N ARG A 92 36.78 -88.16 -24.14
CA ARG A 92 35.41 -87.65 -23.90
C ARG A 92 35.39 -86.50 -22.89
N ARG A 93 36.26 -86.53 -21.88
CA ARG A 93 36.36 -85.47 -20.86
C ARG A 93 36.94 -84.19 -21.47
N MET A 94 38.06 -84.33 -22.19
CA MET A 94 38.70 -83.27 -22.96
C MET A 94 37.80 -82.73 -24.06
N GLU A 95 37.04 -83.56 -24.78
CA GLU A 95 36.04 -83.10 -25.76
C GLU A 95 34.94 -82.27 -25.09
N LYS A 96 34.52 -82.64 -23.88
CA LYS A 96 33.50 -81.90 -23.13
C LYS A 96 34.04 -80.56 -22.62
N GLU A 97 35.28 -80.50 -22.16
CA GLU A 97 35.95 -79.26 -21.79
C GLU A 97 36.26 -78.38 -23.00
N ASN A 98 36.74 -78.97 -24.10
CA ASN A 98 37.02 -78.25 -25.34
C ASN A 98 35.72 -77.73 -25.98
N MET A 99 34.61 -78.46 -25.89
CA MET A 99 33.29 -77.93 -26.27
C MET A 99 32.83 -76.79 -25.36
N LYS A 100 33.11 -76.83 -24.05
CA LYS A 100 32.80 -75.71 -23.14
C LYS A 100 33.67 -74.50 -23.45
N ASN A 101 34.96 -74.69 -23.68
CA ASN A 101 35.90 -73.62 -24.03
C ASN A 101 35.60 -73.04 -25.40
N LYS A 102 35.24 -73.87 -26.38
CA LYS A 102 34.75 -73.42 -27.69
C LYS A 102 33.47 -72.61 -27.57
N LYS A 103 32.48 -73.08 -26.79
CA LYS A 103 31.25 -72.28 -26.52
C LYS A 103 31.55 -70.97 -25.81
N ARG A 104 32.51 -70.95 -24.88
CA ARG A 104 32.94 -69.74 -24.17
C ARG A 104 33.70 -68.78 -25.12
N GLY A 105 34.53 -69.32 -26.00
CA GLY A 105 35.23 -68.57 -27.05
C GLY A 105 34.26 -67.99 -28.08
N ASP A 106 33.29 -68.78 -28.55
CA ASP A 106 32.24 -68.34 -29.47
C ASP A 106 31.34 -67.27 -28.81
N ALA A 107 31.03 -67.41 -27.52
CA ALA A 107 30.28 -66.40 -26.77
C ALA A 107 31.08 -65.10 -26.59
N LEU A 108 32.37 -65.17 -26.28
CA LEU A 108 33.25 -64.01 -26.17
C LEU A 108 33.48 -63.33 -27.52
N GLN A 109 33.62 -64.10 -28.60
CA GLN A 109 33.75 -63.58 -29.95
C GLN A 109 32.45 -62.91 -30.40
N LYS A 110 31.29 -63.50 -30.09
CA LYS A 110 29.98 -62.90 -30.36
C LYS A 110 29.75 -61.63 -29.53
N ASP A 111 30.18 -61.59 -28.27
CA ASP A 111 30.10 -60.39 -27.43
C ASP A 111 31.06 -59.29 -27.92
N LYS A 112 32.28 -59.67 -28.35
CA LYS A 112 33.23 -58.76 -28.98
C LYS A 112 32.69 -58.17 -30.28
N ASP A 113 32.09 -58.99 -31.14
CA ASP A 113 31.51 -58.54 -32.41
C ASP A 113 30.26 -57.70 -32.18
N ALA A 114 29.44 -58.03 -31.17
CA ALA A 114 28.31 -57.21 -30.74
C ALA A 114 28.78 -55.84 -30.22
N LYS A 115 29.78 -55.81 -29.33
CA LYS A 115 30.36 -54.57 -28.81
C LYS A 115 31.10 -53.76 -29.86
N MET A 116 31.76 -54.40 -30.83
CA MET A 116 32.36 -53.70 -31.97
C MET A 116 31.31 -53.07 -32.88
N THR A 117 30.19 -53.77 -33.10
CA THR A 117 29.07 -53.24 -33.87
C THR A 117 28.38 -52.10 -33.13
N GLU A 118 28.18 -52.25 -31.82
CA GLU A 118 27.63 -51.22 -30.95
C GLU A 118 28.55 -50.00 -30.88
N LEU A 119 29.88 -50.20 -30.72
CA LEU A 119 30.88 -49.14 -30.76
C LEU A 119 30.88 -48.42 -32.10
N GLY A 120 30.74 -49.16 -33.21
CA GLY A 120 30.57 -48.59 -34.55
C GLY A 120 29.31 -47.74 -34.67
N ARG A 121 28.18 -48.20 -34.10
CA ARG A 121 26.92 -47.44 -34.05
C ARG A 121 27.05 -46.21 -33.17
N THR A 122 27.65 -46.30 -31.98
CA THR A 122 27.85 -45.14 -31.10
C THR A 122 28.83 -44.14 -31.69
N ASN A 123 29.87 -44.59 -32.39
CA ASN A 123 30.78 -43.68 -33.09
C ASN A 123 30.08 -42.99 -34.27
N GLN A 124 29.25 -43.68 -35.04
CA GLN A 124 28.41 -43.04 -36.06
C GLN A 124 27.38 -42.08 -35.45
N LEU A 125 26.80 -42.43 -34.30
CA LEU A 125 25.87 -41.55 -33.58
C LEU A 125 26.59 -40.30 -33.07
N LYS A 126 27.81 -40.47 -32.54
CA LYS A 126 28.68 -39.38 -32.09
C LYS A 126 29.06 -38.47 -33.24
N GLU A 127 29.47 -39.02 -34.39
CA GLU A 127 29.76 -38.21 -35.58
C GLU A 127 28.52 -37.45 -36.08
N LYS A 128 27.36 -38.10 -36.08
CA LYS A 128 26.07 -37.45 -36.41
C LYS A 128 25.73 -36.36 -35.40
N LEU A 129 25.93 -36.59 -34.10
CA LEU A 129 25.69 -35.63 -33.03
C LEU A 129 26.66 -34.45 -33.13
N GLU A 130 27.95 -34.68 -33.36
CA GLU A 130 28.92 -33.61 -33.58
C GLU A 130 28.64 -32.81 -34.84
N LYS A 131 28.11 -33.45 -35.89
CA LYS A 131 27.67 -32.76 -37.10
C LYS A 131 26.41 -31.95 -36.82
N LEU A 132 25.43 -32.51 -36.12
CA LEU A 132 24.20 -31.84 -35.72
C LEU A 132 24.50 -30.67 -34.77
N CYS A 133 25.40 -30.82 -33.80
CA CYS A 133 25.84 -29.73 -32.93
C CYS A 133 26.53 -28.63 -33.72
N ARG A 134 27.38 -28.95 -34.71
CA ARG A 134 27.99 -27.94 -35.59
C ARG A 134 26.97 -27.25 -36.49
N GLU A 135 25.98 -27.98 -37.00
CA GLU A 135 24.87 -27.42 -37.77
C GLU A 135 23.97 -26.55 -36.89
N LEU A 136 23.55 -27.03 -35.72
CA LEU A 136 22.84 -26.25 -34.70
C LEU A 136 23.61 -25.01 -34.30
N GLN A 137 24.92 -25.08 -34.08
CA GLN A 137 25.70 -23.91 -33.67
C GLN A 137 25.86 -22.91 -34.82
N LYS A 138 25.91 -23.38 -36.06
CA LYS A 138 25.85 -22.54 -37.26
C LYS A 138 24.48 -21.91 -37.44
N ASP A 139 23.40 -22.66 -37.24
CA ASP A 139 22.02 -22.19 -37.35
C ASP A 139 21.68 -21.26 -36.19
N ASN A 140 22.19 -21.50 -34.98
CA ASN A 140 22.02 -20.62 -33.82
C ASN A 140 22.80 -19.31 -34.03
N ASN A 141 24.00 -19.35 -34.62
CA ASN A 141 24.70 -18.13 -35.03
C ASN A 141 23.94 -17.40 -36.15
N LYS A 142 23.41 -18.13 -37.14
CA LYS A 142 22.62 -17.55 -38.23
C LYS A 142 21.32 -16.93 -37.69
N LEU A 143 20.61 -17.62 -36.81
CA LEU A 143 19.43 -17.13 -36.09
C LEU A 143 19.78 -15.95 -35.19
N LYS A 144 20.96 -15.90 -34.56
CA LYS A 144 21.40 -14.70 -33.83
C LYS A 144 21.60 -13.50 -34.76
N TYR A 145 22.15 -13.71 -35.95
CA TYR A 145 22.26 -12.63 -36.94
C TYR A 145 20.90 -12.23 -37.51
N GLU A 146 20.04 -13.19 -37.85
CA GLU A 146 18.68 -12.94 -38.33
C GLU A 146 17.80 -12.30 -37.26
N LEU A 147 17.94 -12.70 -35.98
CA LEU A 147 17.26 -12.09 -34.84
C LEU A 147 17.79 -10.69 -34.59
N ARG A 148 19.10 -10.45 -34.75
CA ARG A 148 19.68 -9.10 -34.64
C ARG A 148 19.19 -8.20 -35.78
N ASP A 149 19.11 -8.71 -37.01
CA ASP A 149 18.61 -7.95 -38.15
C ASP A 149 17.09 -7.74 -38.05
N LEU A 150 16.33 -8.74 -37.58
CA LEU A 150 14.91 -8.62 -37.30
C LEU A 150 14.65 -7.67 -36.12
N HIS A 151 15.49 -7.70 -35.09
CA HIS A 151 15.44 -6.76 -33.97
C HIS A 151 15.78 -5.36 -34.43
N PHE A 152 16.78 -5.19 -35.30
CA PHE A 152 17.12 -3.91 -35.89
C PHE A 152 16.00 -3.39 -36.81
N GLN A 153 15.38 -4.25 -37.62
CA GLN A 153 14.22 -3.90 -38.44
C GLN A 153 12.97 -3.62 -37.60
N ALA A 154 12.75 -4.37 -36.52
CA ALA A 154 11.68 -4.13 -35.56
C ALA A 154 11.92 -2.79 -34.85
N GLN A 155 13.14 -2.50 -34.41
CA GLN A 155 13.52 -1.20 -33.84
C GLN A 155 13.33 -0.08 -34.85
N LEU A 156 13.73 -0.25 -36.11
CA LEU A 156 13.48 0.74 -37.16
C LEU A 156 11.98 0.95 -37.38
N ARG A 157 11.19 -0.12 -37.44
CA ARG A 157 9.74 -0.05 -37.60
C ARG A 157 9.05 0.56 -36.39
N THR A 158 9.54 0.28 -35.18
CA THR A 158 9.10 0.91 -33.94
C THR A 158 9.47 2.38 -33.93
N LYS A 159 10.67 2.77 -34.38
CA LYS A 159 11.04 4.18 -34.52
C LYS A 159 10.25 4.89 -35.61
N GLU A 160 9.96 4.24 -36.73
CA GLU A 160 9.06 4.76 -37.76
C GLU A 160 7.63 4.93 -37.24
N LEU A 161 7.12 3.94 -36.49
CA LEU A 161 5.80 4.01 -35.85
C LEU A 161 5.77 5.05 -34.73
N GLU A 162 6.83 5.21 -33.94
CA GLU A 162 6.97 6.28 -32.95
C GLU A 162 6.97 7.64 -33.64
N VAL A 163 7.68 7.80 -34.76
CA VAL A 163 7.68 9.05 -35.54
C VAL A 163 6.29 9.31 -36.10
N GLN A 164 5.62 8.30 -36.67
CA GLN A 164 4.25 8.44 -37.19
C GLN A 164 3.23 8.73 -36.09
N TYR A 165 3.35 8.06 -34.94
CA TYR A 165 2.53 8.28 -33.76
C TYR A 165 2.76 9.69 -33.20
N ASN A 166 4.00 10.14 -33.08
CA ASN A 166 4.33 11.48 -32.62
C ASN A 166 3.86 12.55 -33.63
N MET A 167 3.94 12.30 -34.94
CA MET A 167 3.37 13.17 -35.96
C MET A 167 1.84 13.23 -35.87
N ALA A 168 1.16 12.09 -35.74
CA ALA A 168 -0.30 12.04 -35.58
C ALA A 168 -0.75 12.67 -34.26
N ARG A 169 0.00 12.48 -33.18
CA ARG A 169 -0.23 13.13 -31.88
C ARG A 169 0.01 14.63 -31.95
N PHE A 170 1.05 15.07 -32.66
CA PHE A 170 1.28 16.49 -32.92
C PHE A 170 0.15 17.10 -33.76
N GLU A 171 -0.32 16.41 -34.80
CA GLU A 171 -1.48 16.86 -35.59
C GLU A 171 -2.78 16.88 -34.77
N ALA A 172 -3.01 15.88 -33.92
CA ALA A 172 -4.15 15.86 -33.00
C ALA A 172 -4.08 17.00 -31.98
N GLN A 173 -2.92 17.23 -31.36
CA GLN A 173 -2.69 18.35 -30.45
C GLN A 173 -2.82 19.69 -31.16
N ARG A 174 -2.31 19.82 -32.40
CA ARG A 174 -2.48 21.03 -33.21
C ARG A 174 -3.95 21.30 -33.49
N LYS A 175 -4.73 20.26 -33.80
CA LYS A 175 -6.17 20.38 -34.04
C LYS A 175 -6.94 20.75 -32.77
N ILE A 176 -6.61 20.14 -31.62
CA ILE A 176 -7.20 20.51 -30.33
C ILE A 176 -6.85 21.97 -29.99
N ALA A 177 -5.60 22.39 -30.19
CA ALA A 177 -5.19 23.77 -29.97
C ALA A 177 -5.88 24.76 -30.95
N GLU A 178 -6.09 24.37 -32.21
CA GLU A 178 -6.87 25.14 -33.20
C GLU A 178 -8.35 25.25 -32.79
N ASP A 179 -8.95 24.16 -32.29
CA ASP A 179 -10.33 24.10 -31.80
C ASP A 179 -10.51 24.90 -30.50
N GLU A 180 -9.54 24.84 -29.58
CA GLU A 180 -9.50 25.65 -28.37
C GLU A 180 -9.28 27.13 -28.68
N PHE A 181 -8.42 27.45 -29.65
CA PHE A 181 -8.24 28.83 -30.11
C PHE A 181 -9.51 29.36 -30.81
N ALA A 182 -10.24 28.49 -31.52
CA ALA A 182 -11.55 28.83 -32.09
C ALA A 182 -12.62 29.04 -31.00
N ARG A 183 -12.68 28.17 -29.98
CA ARG A 183 -13.55 28.34 -28.80
C ARG A 183 -13.20 29.58 -28.02
N GLY A 184 -11.92 29.86 -27.82
CA GLY A 184 -11.41 31.06 -27.17
C GLY A 184 -11.86 32.32 -27.90
N ARG A 185 -11.77 32.35 -29.23
CA ARG A 185 -12.32 33.45 -30.05
C ARG A 185 -13.84 33.56 -29.96
N GLN A 186 -14.56 32.44 -29.91
CA GLN A 186 -16.01 32.43 -29.76
C GLN A 186 -16.44 32.95 -28.38
N LEU A 187 -15.78 32.50 -27.31
CA LEU A 187 -15.98 33.00 -25.95
C LEU A 187 -15.62 34.47 -25.84
N GLN A 188 -14.53 34.92 -26.46
CA GLN A 188 -14.15 36.32 -26.49
C GLN A 188 -15.19 37.17 -27.24
N SER A 189 -15.76 36.66 -28.34
CA SER A 189 -16.89 37.31 -29.01
C SER A 189 -18.17 37.33 -28.16
N GLN A 190 -18.43 36.28 -27.38
CA GLN A 190 -19.57 36.24 -26.45
C GLN A 190 -19.37 37.23 -25.31
N ILE A 191 -18.16 37.33 -24.74
CA ILE A 191 -17.79 38.30 -23.70
C ILE A 191 -17.90 39.72 -24.25
N GLN A 192 -17.43 39.98 -25.47
CA GLN A 192 -17.59 41.27 -26.13
C GLN A 192 -19.07 41.62 -26.34
N GLY A 193 -19.89 40.63 -26.72
CA GLY A 193 -21.34 40.78 -26.87
C GLY A 193 -22.04 41.08 -25.54
N LEU A 194 -21.72 40.32 -24.49
CA LEU A 194 -22.24 40.53 -23.14
C LEU A 194 -21.80 41.87 -22.56
N SER A 195 -20.55 42.29 -22.80
CA SER A 195 -20.04 43.61 -22.39
C SER A 195 -20.77 44.74 -23.11
N SER A 196 -21.12 44.56 -24.39
CA SER A 196 -21.92 45.53 -25.14
C SER A 196 -23.36 45.60 -24.63
N SER A 197 -23.97 44.44 -24.32
CA SER A 197 -25.28 44.39 -23.68
C SER A 197 -25.27 44.98 -22.26
N ASP A 198 -24.22 44.75 -21.48
CA ASP A 198 -24.04 45.38 -20.16
C ASP A 198 -23.91 46.90 -20.30
N ALA A 199 -23.16 47.39 -21.29
CA ALA A 199 -23.08 48.83 -21.58
C ALA A 199 -24.44 49.42 -21.99
N GLU A 200 -25.23 48.71 -22.80
CA GLU A 200 -26.60 49.11 -23.15
C GLU A 200 -27.55 49.10 -21.96
N LEU A 201 -27.48 48.08 -21.10
CA LEU A 201 -28.27 47.98 -19.88
C LEU A 201 -27.89 49.08 -18.88
N ARG A 202 -26.61 49.35 -18.67
CA ARG A 202 -26.14 50.50 -17.87
C ARG A 202 -26.63 51.83 -18.44
N SER A 203 -26.65 51.98 -19.76
CA SER A 203 -27.23 53.16 -20.42
C SER A 203 -28.74 53.25 -20.25
N GLN A 204 -29.47 52.12 -20.26
CA GLN A 204 -30.89 52.08 -19.94
C GLN A 204 -31.15 52.43 -18.48
N VAL A 205 -30.38 51.87 -17.54
CA VAL A 205 -30.45 52.18 -16.11
C VAL A 205 -30.18 53.67 -15.87
N ASN A 206 -29.18 54.26 -16.52
CA ASN A 206 -28.92 55.70 -16.41
C ASN A 206 -30.07 56.54 -16.98
N ARG A 207 -30.69 56.13 -18.09
CA ARG A 207 -31.90 56.79 -18.62
C ARG A 207 -33.11 56.63 -17.69
N TYR A 208 -33.26 55.47 -17.04
CA TYR A 208 -34.28 55.27 -16.03
C TYR A 208 -34.00 56.08 -14.76
N ALA A 209 -32.74 56.21 -14.34
CA ALA A 209 -32.32 57.04 -13.22
C ALA A 209 -32.56 58.53 -13.50
N GLU A 210 -32.28 59.02 -14.71
CA GLU A 210 -32.63 60.39 -15.12
C GLU A 210 -34.15 60.61 -15.14
N LYS A 211 -34.92 59.64 -15.65
CA LYS A 211 -36.40 59.69 -15.58
C LYS A 211 -36.90 59.65 -14.14
N PHE A 212 -36.27 58.88 -13.27
CA PHE A 212 -36.61 58.79 -11.86
C PHE A 212 -36.31 60.11 -11.15
N LYS A 213 -35.18 60.75 -11.48
CA LYS A 213 -34.84 62.09 -11.01
C LYS A 213 -35.83 63.15 -11.49
N GLN A 214 -36.30 63.05 -12.75
CA GLN A 214 -37.42 63.91 -13.21
C GLN A 214 -38.72 63.64 -12.43
N VAL A 215 -39.04 62.39 -12.12
CA VAL A 215 -40.21 62.05 -11.28
C VAL A 215 -40.03 62.59 -9.87
N GLU A 216 -38.84 62.49 -9.29
CA GLU A 216 -38.48 63.00 -7.96
C GLU A 216 -38.54 64.53 -7.90
N ASP A 217 -38.03 65.23 -8.92
CA ASP A 217 -38.15 66.68 -9.07
C ASP A 217 -39.62 67.10 -9.22
N THR A 218 -40.41 66.31 -9.96
CA THR A 218 -41.86 66.53 -10.08
C THR A 218 -42.59 66.24 -8.76
N LEU A 219 -42.17 65.22 -8.00
CA LEU A 219 -42.72 64.89 -6.68
C LEU A 219 -42.36 65.96 -5.65
N THR A 220 -41.17 66.54 -5.75
CA THR A 220 -40.69 67.62 -4.87
C THR A 220 -41.46 68.90 -5.14
N ASN A 221 -41.64 69.27 -6.41
CA ASN A 221 -42.53 70.38 -6.80
C ASN A 221 -43.99 70.12 -6.38
N SER A 222 -44.45 68.88 -6.49
CA SER A 222 -45.79 68.49 -6.03
C SER A 222 -45.90 68.55 -4.50
N ASN A 223 -44.87 68.17 -3.76
CA ASN A 223 -44.81 68.26 -2.30
C ASN A 223 -44.73 69.71 -1.78
N GLU A 224 -44.07 70.62 -2.49
CA GLU A 224 -44.15 72.05 -2.20
C GLU A 224 -45.56 72.60 -2.42
N LEU A 225 -46.24 72.15 -3.49
CA LEU A 225 -47.66 72.42 -3.77
C LEU A 225 -48.59 71.82 -2.69
N PHE A 226 -48.31 70.60 -2.22
CA PHE A 226 -49.06 69.99 -1.12
C PHE A 226 -48.80 70.68 0.21
N SER A 227 -47.61 71.25 0.46
CA SER A 227 -47.37 72.03 1.68
C SER A 227 -48.17 73.34 1.68
N THR A 228 -48.30 73.98 0.51
CA THR A 228 -49.13 75.19 0.33
C THR A 228 -50.61 74.86 0.44
N PHE A 229 -51.08 73.77 -0.17
CA PHE A 229 -52.45 73.27 0.04
C PHE A 229 -52.72 72.86 1.49
N ARG A 230 -51.76 72.23 2.20
CA ARG A 230 -51.93 71.84 3.60
C ARG A 230 -52.05 73.07 4.51
N LYS A 231 -51.32 74.15 4.21
CA LYS A 231 -51.44 75.44 4.90
C LYS A 231 -52.79 76.12 4.64
N GLU A 232 -53.31 76.05 3.41
CA GLU A 232 -54.68 76.53 3.10
C GLU A 232 -55.77 75.66 3.73
N ILE A 233 -55.59 74.33 3.80
CA ILE A 233 -56.53 73.39 4.42
C ILE A 233 -56.58 73.55 5.94
N GLU A 234 -55.47 73.87 6.62
CA GLU A 234 -55.49 74.20 8.05
C GLU A 234 -56.24 75.49 8.34
N ASP A 235 -56.13 76.50 7.47
CA ASP A 235 -56.90 77.74 7.58
C ASP A 235 -58.39 77.55 7.22
N MET A 236 -58.71 76.64 6.30
CA MET A 236 -60.08 76.24 5.97
C MET A 236 -60.72 75.39 7.09
N SER A 237 -59.97 74.49 7.72
CA SER A 237 -60.42 73.64 8.83
C SER A 237 -60.78 74.46 10.07
N LYS A 238 -60.04 75.55 10.34
CA LYS A 238 -60.38 76.50 11.40
C LYS A 238 -61.69 77.26 11.12
N ARG A 239 -62.04 77.52 9.85
CA ARG A 239 -63.34 78.09 9.45
C ARG A 239 -64.48 77.06 9.48
N ASN A 240 -64.20 75.80 9.15
CA ASN A 240 -65.22 74.73 9.13
C ASN A 240 -65.72 74.32 10.52
N ARG A 241 -64.87 74.38 11.57
CA ARG A 241 -65.28 74.12 12.96
C ARG A 241 -66.28 75.17 13.50
N VAL A 242 -66.35 76.34 12.88
CA VAL A 242 -67.36 77.37 13.19
C VAL A 242 -68.69 77.08 12.49
N LEU A 243 -68.67 76.43 11.32
CA LEU A 243 -69.86 76.09 10.50
C LEU A 243 -70.49 74.72 10.88
N GLU A 244 -69.74 73.80 11.49
CA GLU A 244 -70.26 72.52 11.99
C GLU A 244 -71.20 72.66 13.21
N ARG A 245 -71.18 73.81 13.90
CA ARG A 245 -72.20 74.14 14.91
C ARG A 245 -73.54 74.53 14.30
N GLU A 246 -73.61 74.90 13.02
CA GLU A 246 -74.84 75.33 12.35
C GLU A 246 -75.53 74.22 11.53
N ASN A 247 -74.87 73.09 11.24
CA ASN A 247 -75.40 72.06 10.34
C ASN A 247 -76.04 70.83 11.02
N LYS A 248 -76.09 70.79 12.35
CA LYS A 248 -76.81 69.74 13.11
C LYS A 248 -78.34 69.84 13.04
N ASN A 249 -78.88 70.84 12.32
CA ASN A 249 -80.32 71.12 12.25
C ASN A 249 -81.03 70.74 10.92
N LEU A 250 -80.39 70.04 9.96
CA LEU A 250 -81.03 69.81 8.65
C LEU A 250 -80.88 68.38 8.09
N LYS A 251 -81.87 67.52 8.38
CA LYS A 251 -82.28 66.29 7.65
C LYS A 251 -81.70 64.98 8.21
N GLN A 252 -82.44 64.08 8.86
CA GLN A 252 -83.87 63.74 8.80
C GLN A 252 -84.41 63.46 7.37
N MET A 253 -84.85 62.20 7.15
CA MET A 253 -85.48 61.56 5.96
C MET A 253 -84.52 61.00 4.89
N GLY A 254 -84.60 59.75 4.40
CA GLY A 254 -85.45 58.56 4.62
C GLY A 254 -85.01 57.50 3.59
N ARG A 255 -84.55 56.29 3.98
CA ARG A 255 -85.30 55.03 4.17
C ARG A 255 -86.42 54.76 3.15
N ALA A 256 -86.14 54.00 2.08
CA ALA A 256 -87.01 52.95 1.51
C ALA A 256 -86.37 52.26 0.28
N THR A 257 -85.35 51.42 0.45
CA THR A 257 -84.84 50.52 -0.63
C THR A 257 -84.09 49.31 -0.07
N ALA A 258 -84.63 48.67 0.98
CA ALA A 258 -83.90 47.68 1.79
C ALA A 258 -84.55 46.27 1.85
N ILE A 259 -85.37 45.85 0.88
CA ILE A 259 -86.08 44.55 0.98
C ILE A 259 -85.92 43.59 -0.21
N THR A 260 -85.45 44.01 -1.40
CA THR A 260 -85.43 43.09 -2.56
C THR A 260 -84.11 42.33 -2.78
N ILE A 261 -83.00 42.77 -2.18
CA ILE A 261 -81.67 42.18 -2.46
C ILE A 261 -81.39 40.92 -1.61
N THR A 262 -82.17 40.68 -0.55
CA THR A 262 -81.93 39.62 0.43
C THR A 262 -82.22 38.19 -0.07
N THR A 263 -82.88 38.01 -1.23
CA THR A 263 -83.34 36.65 -1.63
C THR A 263 -82.50 35.98 -2.71
N ILE A 264 -81.62 36.71 -3.43
CA ILE A 264 -80.92 36.14 -4.60
C ILE A 264 -79.47 35.73 -4.31
N ILE A 265 -78.77 36.38 -3.39
CA ILE A 265 -77.34 36.06 -3.16
C ILE A 265 -77.16 34.87 -2.20
N THR A 266 -78.21 34.50 -1.46
CA THR A 266 -78.28 33.29 -0.62
C THR A 266 -78.06 31.98 -1.38
N THR A 267 -78.12 31.99 -2.71
CA THR A 267 -77.93 30.78 -3.52
C THR A 267 -76.50 30.65 -4.10
N THR A 268 -75.64 31.67 -3.97
CA THR A 268 -74.23 31.59 -4.44
C THR A 268 -73.22 31.39 -3.29
N THR A 269 -73.71 31.35 -2.05
CA THR A 269 -72.99 30.93 -0.83
C THR A 269 -72.27 29.58 -0.94
N ILE A 270 -72.58 28.67 -1.86
CA ILE A 270 -72.34 27.25 -1.55
C ILE A 270 -71.02 26.65 -2.11
N ILE A 271 -70.36 27.25 -3.11
CA ILE A 271 -69.30 26.50 -3.85
C ILE A 271 -67.88 27.06 -3.75
N MET A 272 -67.65 28.35 -3.49
CA MET A 272 -66.27 28.92 -3.61
C MET A 272 -65.64 29.47 -2.33
N ASN A 273 -66.34 29.46 -1.20
CA ASN A 273 -65.76 29.85 0.11
C ASN A 273 -65.54 28.68 1.08
N LEU A 274 -65.68 27.44 0.60
CA LEU A 274 -65.51 26.22 1.42
C LEU A 274 -64.05 25.79 1.62
N THR A 275 -63.06 26.46 1.03
CA THR A 275 -61.64 26.05 1.15
C THR A 275 -60.78 26.99 2.00
N ARG A 276 -61.31 28.14 2.44
CA ARG A 276 -60.57 29.09 3.30
C ARG A 276 -61.06 29.16 4.75
N THR A 277 -62.22 28.59 5.06
CA THR A 277 -62.77 28.54 6.41
C THR A 277 -62.59 27.16 7.08
N LEU A 278 -62.04 26.16 6.38
CA LEU A 278 -61.72 24.85 6.95
C LEU A 278 -60.28 24.74 7.51
N HIS A 279 -59.32 25.53 7.02
CA HIS A 279 -57.94 25.50 7.53
C HIS A 279 -57.73 26.27 8.84
N ALA A 280 -58.46 27.38 9.05
CA ALA A 280 -58.37 28.18 10.27
C ALA A 280 -59.18 27.59 11.45
N LEU A 281 -60.23 26.79 11.17
CA LEU A 281 -61.00 26.10 12.20
C LEU A 281 -60.39 24.73 12.57
N PHE A 282 -59.65 24.07 11.67
CA PHE A 282 -58.89 22.84 11.98
C PHE A 282 -57.68 23.12 12.89
N TYR A 283 -57.06 24.31 12.80
CA TYR A 283 -55.96 24.72 13.67
C TYR A 283 -56.37 25.10 15.10
N VAL A 284 -57.59 25.62 15.30
CA VAL A 284 -58.09 26.04 16.62
C VAL A 284 -58.76 24.91 17.39
N LEU A 285 -59.27 23.87 16.71
CA LEU A 285 -59.98 22.75 17.34
C LEU A 285 -59.12 21.50 17.61
N VAL A 286 -57.90 21.42 17.08
CA VAL A 286 -56.96 20.31 17.39
C VAL A 286 -56.05 20.63 18.60
N HIS A 287 -56.04 21.88 19.10
CA HIS A 287 -55.08 22.35 20.11
C HIS A 287 -55.68 22.74 21.48
N ASN A 288 -56.81 22.16 21.87
CA ASN A 288 -57.33 22.30 23.23
C ASN A 288 -56.89 21.16 24.17
N GLU A 289 -56.52 19.99 23.64
CA GLU A 289 -55.86 18.92 24.40
C GLU A 289 -54.35 19.19 24.60
N THR A 290 -53.73 19.87 23.63
CA THR A 290 -52.31 20.26 23.65
C THR A 290 -51.97 21.28 24.75
N TYR A 291 -52.90 22.14 25.18
CA TYR A 291 -52.67 23.08 26.28
C TYR A 291 -52.64 22.39 27.66
N SER A 292 -53.38 21.29 27.84
CA SER A 292 -53.39 20.50 29.08
C SER A 292 -52.10 19.69 29.29
N GLU A 293 -51.48 19.22 28.20
CA GLU A 293 -50.22 18.46 28.27
C GLU A 293 -49.00 19.37 28.46
N ILE A 294 -49.04 20.59 27.91
CA ILE A 294 -47.97 21.58 28.06
C ILE A 294 -47.88 22.13 29.51
N SER A 295 -49.01 22.30 30.22
CA SER A 295 -48.97 22.82 31.61
C SER A 295 -48.36 21.83 32.61
N ALA A 296 -48.39 20.53 32.33
CA ALA A 296 -47.84 19.49 33.21
C ALA A 296 -46.30 19.43 33.19
N PHE A 297 -45.64 20.01 32.18
CA PHE A 297 -44.16 20.11 32.10
C PHE A 297 -43.57 21.20 33.01
N SER A 298 -44.40 21.96 33.72
CA SER A 298 -43.96 22.97 34.68
C SER A 298 -43.41 22.38 35.99
N ASP A 299 -43.68 21.09 36.29
CA ASP A 299 -43.06 20.36 37.41
C ASP A 299 -41.94 19.42 36.90
N PRO A 300 -40.67 19.65 37.27
CA PRO A 300 -39.54 18.79 36.91
C PRO A 300 -39.70 17.31 37.30
N LYS A 301 -40.59 16.97 38.24
CA LYS A 301 -40.87 15.56 38.63
C LYS A 301 -41.86 14.84 37.72
N ALA A 302 -42.63 15.52 36.88
CA ALA A 302 -43.63 14.88 36.01
C ALA A 302 -43.01 13.92 34.98
N ILE A 303 -41.80 14.24 34.50
CA ILE A 303 -41.06 13.46 33.49
C ILE A 303 -40.62 12.09 34.02
N ALA A 304 -40.47 11.94 35.34
CA ALA A 304 -39.91 10.71 35.93
C ALA A 304 -40.93 9.60 36.21
N THR A 305 -42.25 9.87 36.17
CA THR A 305 -43.25 8.94 36.74
C THR A 305 -44.54 8.72 35.95
N ALA A 306 -44.78 9.35 34.79
CA ALA A 306 -46.04 9.17 34.06
C ALA A 306 -45.83 8.71 32.59
N GLY A 307 -46.62 7.72 32.16
CA GLY A 307 -46.65 7.19 30.80
C GLY A 307 -47.99 7.48 30.08
N TYR A 308 -47.99 7.40 28.75
CA TYR A 308 -49.11 7.84 27.91
C TYR A 308 -50.34 6.90 27.93
N PRO A 309 -51.58 7.44 27.92
CA PRO A 309 -51.95 8.85 28.08
C PRO A 309 -51.90 9.29 29.55
N PHE A 310 -51.44 10.52 29.81
CA PHE A 310 -51.32 11.07 31.16
C PHE A 310 -52.69 11.09 31.86
N LYS A 311 -52.89 10.19 32.82
CA LYS A 311 -54.05 10.21 33.73
C LYS A 311 -53.55 10.54 35.13
N PHE A 312 -54.07 11.61 35.70
CA PHE A 312 -53.93 11.92 37.12
C PHE A 312 -54.97 11.09 37.88
N GLU A 313 -54.54 10.21 38.78
CA GLU A 313 -55.45 9.53 39.69
C GLU A 313 -55.88 10.51 40.78
N ASP A 314 -57.15 10.94 40.73
CA ASP A 314 -57.79 11.68 41.83
C ASP A 314 -57.85 10.79 43.09
N GLY A 315 -57.52 11.38 44.25
CA GLY A 315 -57.45 10.66 45.51
C GLY A 315 -58.78 10.11 46.05
N ASP A 316 -58.64 9.03 46.81
CA ASP A 316 -59.50 8.45 47.87
C ASP A 316 -60.99 8.17 47.58
N ASP A 317 -61.31 6.88 47.43
CA ASP A 317 -62.26 6.22 48.34
C ASP A 317 -61.92 4.73 48.51
N GLU A 318 -62.07 4.26 49.74
CA GLU A 318 -61.74 2.94 50.29
C GLU A 318 -62.36 1.74 49.53
N ASP A 319 -61.59 0.66 49.29
CA ASP A 319 -61.87 -0.66 49.90
C ASP A 319 -60.79 -1.74 49.63
N THR A 320 -60.23 -2.26 50.73
CA THR A 320 -59.74 -3.64 51.00
C THR A 320 -58.47 -4.26 50.36
N LYS A 321 -57.43 -4.41 51.23
CA LYS A 321 -56.69 -5.63 51.69
C LYS A 321 -55.92 -6.50 50.65
N THR A 322 -54.68 -6.99 50.82
CA THR A 322 -53.74 -7.36 51.92
C THR A 322 -52.35 -7.50 51.26
N GLY A 323 -51.15 -7.28 51.83
CA GLY A 323 -50.62 -7.42 53.18
C GLY A 323 -49.46 -8.43 53.21
N LEU A 324 -48.42 -8.14 54.02
CA LEU A 324 -47.29 -8.97 54.50
C LEU A 324 -45.96 -8.73 53.75
N SER A 325 -44.83 -8.29 54.34
CA SER A 325 -44.15 -8.50 55.65
C SER A 325 -42.70 -8.84 55.26
N ASP A 326 -41.59 -8.66 55.97
CA ASP A 326 -41.22 -8.15 57.29
C ASP A 326 -39.67 -8.21 57.32
N GLU A 327 -39.05 -7.40 58.20
CA GLU A 327 -37.78 -7.63 58.93
C GLU A 327 -36.44 -7.72 58.14
N ASN A 328 -35.27 -7.22 58.60
CA ASN A 328 -34.81 -6.29 59.63
C ASN A 328 -33.25 -6.21 59.54
N GLU A 329 -32.65 -5.28 60.32
CA GLU A 329 -31.27 -5.27 60.89
C GLU A 329 -30.09 -4.46 60.26
N ASP A 330 -29.86 -3.29 60.88
CA ASP A 330 -28.65 -2.84 61.62
C ASP A 330 -27.26 -2.64 60.95
N SER A 331 -26.85 -1.37 60.78
CA SER A 331 -25.91 -0.64 61.68
C SER A 331 -25.27 0.63 61.05
N VAL A 332 -24.92 1.59 61.94
CA VAL A 332 -23.93 2.70 61.84
C VAL A 332 -24.39 4.14 61.50
N VAL A 333 -24.48 4.95 62.57
CA VAL A 333 -23.88 6.28 62.88
C VAL A 333 -23.71 7.35 61.75
N ASP A 334 -24.59 8.35 61.84
CA ASP A 334 -24.43 9.83 61.77
C ASP A 334 -23.62 10.51 60.63
N SER A 335 -24.30 11.30 59.77
CA SER A 335 -24.13 12.78 59.65
C SER A 335 -24.82 13.37 58.40
N THR A 336 -25.39 14.55 58.58
CA THR A 336 -26.20 15.34 57.64
C THR A 336 -25.44 15.90 56.44
N GLN A 337 -25.93 15.67 55.21
CA GLN A 337 -25.66 16.53 54.03
C GLN A 337 -26.78 16.49 52.98
N SER A 338 -27.46 17.64 52.84
CA SER A 338 -28.02 18.28 51.64
C SER A 338 -28.24 17.43 50.36
N TYR A 339 -29.52 17.18 50.04
CA TYR A 339 -29.95 16.78 48.70
C TYR A 339 -29.91 17.98 47.74
N ASN A 340 -28.77 18.16 47.07
CA ASN A 340 -28.65 18.92 45.82
C ASN A 340 -28.62 17.92 44.65
N SER A 341 -29.63 17.95 43.80
CA SER A 341 -29.73 17.20 42.54
C SER A 341 -28.63 17.61 41.55
N ARG A 342 -27.66 16.71 41.30
CA ARG A 342 -26.60 16.85 40.28
C ARG A 342 -27.16 16.66 38.87
N PRO A 343 -26.86 17.55 37.90
CA PRO A 343 -27.28 17.37 36.50
C PRO A 343 -26.51 16.23 35.82
N SER A 344 -27.14 15.56 34.87
CA SER A 344 -26.52 14.51 34.05
C SER A 344 -25.29 15.06 33.28
N SER A 345 -24.27 14.22 33.04
CA SER A 345 -23.05 14.62 32.29
C SER A 345 -23.13 14.37 30.78
N ASP A 346 -24.33 14.22 30.23
CA ASP A 346 -24.53 14.03 28.79
C ASP A 346 -24.42 15.37 28.08
N PRO A 347 -23.57 15.56 27.06
CA PRO A 347 -23.54 16.82 26.34
C PRO A 347 -24.89 17.13 25.68
N LEU A 348 -25.63 16.10 25.25
CA LEU A 348 -26.91 16.25 24.56
C LEU A 348 -28.06 16.39 25.57
N LEU A 349 -28.06 15.69 26.72
CA LEU A 349 -28.99 16.03 27.83
C LEU A 349 -28.59 17.30 28.59
N GLN A 350 -27.35 17.78 28.55
CA GLN A 350 -26.94 19.09 29.08
C GLN A 350 -27.27 20.20 28.08
N MET A 351 -27.19 19.93 26.79
CA MET A 351 -27.67 20.85 25.76
C MET A 351 -29.20 20.87 25.76
N LEU A 352 -29.89 19.73 25.86
CA LEU A 352 -31.35 19.67 25.99
C LEU A 352 -31.82 20.17 27.35
N SER A 353 -31.18 19.83 28.46
CA SER A 353 -31.48 20.42 29.78
C SER A 353 -31.07 21.88 29.83
N GLY A 354 -30.06 22.31 29.07
CA GLY A 354 -29.63 23.70 28.95
C GLY A 354 -30.55 24.50 28.05
N ILE A 355 -31.11 23.88 27.00
CA ILE A 355 -32.16 24.42 26.12
C ILE A 355 -33.49 24.45 26.87
N VAL A 356 -33.85 23.42 27.64
CA VAL A 356 -35.04 23.36 28.50
C VAL A 356 -34.90 24.31 29.70
N SER A 357 -33.70 24.44 30.28
CA SER A 357 -33.40 25.45 31.29
C SER A 357 -33.37 26.85 30.71
N LYS A 358 -32.93 27.05 29.46
CA LYS A 358 -33.04 28.32 28.74
C LYS A 358 -34.48 28.61 28.30
N PHE A 359 -35.30 27.60 27.98
CA PHE A 359 -36.74 27.71 27.75
C PHE A 359 -37.48 28.09 29.03
N GLY A 360 -37.05 27.57 30.19
CA GLY A 360 -37.54 27.96 31.51
C GLY A 360 -37.05 29.35 31.96
N GLN A 361 -35.78 29.71 31.67
CA GLN A 361 -35.19 31.03 31.96
C GLN A 361 -35.66 32.13 30.99
N ALA A 362 -36.14 31.77 29.80
CA ALA A 362 -36.79 32.69 28.86
C ALA A 362 -38.21 33.10 29.28
N GLU A 363 -38.66 32.70 30.49
CA GLU A 363 -39.95 33.07 31.08
C GLU A 363 -41.16 32.86 30.15
N LEU A 364 -41.10 31.86 29.26
CA LEU A 364 -42.18 31.61 28.29
C LEU A 364 -43.47 31.11 28.95
N SER A 365 -43.44 30.71 30.23
CA SER A 365 -44.64 30.44 31.06
C SER A 365 -45.05 31.64 31.92
N GLU A 366 -44.12 32.41 32.51
CA GLU A 366 -44.47 33.54 33.38
C GLU A 366 -44.98 34.79 32.62
N SER A 367 -44.64 34.94 31.33
CA SER A 367 -45.24 35.98 30.48
C SER A 367 -46.68 35.67 30.02
N TYR A 368 -47.16 34.44 30.25
CA TYR A 368 -48.57 34.08 30.09
C TYR A 368 -49.34 34.08 31.41
N ASP A 369 -48.70 33.79 32.55
CA ASP A 369 -49.34 33.79 33.87
C ASP A 369 -49.40 35.16 34.58
N GLN A 370 -48.66 36.19 34.15
CA GLN A 370 -48.91 37.58 34.58
C GLN A 370 -50.15 38.22 33.92
N GLY A 371 -51.01 37.41 33.30
CA GLY A 371 -52.41 37.74 32.97
C GLY A 371 -53.33 37.97 34.18
N ALA A 372 -52.81 37.98 35.41
CA ALA A 372 -53.57 38.36 36.60
C ALA A 372 -52.78 39.22 37.61
N MET A 373 -52.19 40.34 37.17
CA MET A 373 -52.38 41.71 37.72
C MET A 373 -51.23 42.64 37.33
N ASP A 374 -51.27 43.22 36.12
CA ASP A 374 -51.55 44.65 35.96
C ASP A 374 -51.93 44.97 34.50
N CYS A 375 -52.95 45.80 34.34
CA CYS A 375 -53.54 46.18 33.07
C CYS A 375 -52.68 47.28 32.40
N SER A 376 -51.69 46.96 31.54
CA SER A 376 -51.02 48.01 30.71
C SER A 376 -50.20 47.58 29.45
N THR A 377 -50.32 46.37 28.90
CA THR A 377 -49.67 46.01 27.61
C THR A 377 -50.66 45.36 26.63
N THR A 378 -51.05 46.09 25.58
CA THR A 378 -52.05 45.73 24.54
C THR A 378 -51.58 44.60 23.61
N GLU A 379 -52.51 43.89 22.93
CA GLU A 379 -52.23 42.89 21.86
C GLU A 379 -51.21 43.41 20.82
N GLU A 380 -51.17 44.73 20.61
CA GLU A 380 -50.17 45.41 19.78
C GLU A 380 -48.72 45.18 20.23
N LYS A 381 -48.44 45.03 21.53
CA LYS A 381 -47.08 44.80 22.04
C LYS A 381 -46.58 43.36 21.79
N LYS A 382 -47.47 42.37 21.82
CA LYS A 382 -47.14 40.97 21.47
C LYS A 382 -46.90 40.83 19.96
N ALA A 383 -47.73 41.45 19.13
CA ALA A 383 -47.51 41.53 17.68
C ALA A 383 -46.23 42.29 17.31
N ALA A 384 -45.89 43.36 18.05
CA ALA A 384 -44.66 44.11 17.85
C ALA A 384 -43.40 43.31 18.22
N HIS A 385 -43.45 42.47 19.25
CA HIS A 385 -42.33 41.60 19.64
C HIS A 385 -42.05 40.52 18.59
N VAL A 386 -43.09 39.83 18.08
CA VAL A 386 -42.94 38.85 16.99
C VAL A 386 -42.46 39.51 15.69
N ALA A 387 -42.96 40.71 15.37
CA ALA A 387 -42.46 41.50 14.24
C ALA A 387 -40.99 41.91 14.42
N LYS A 388 -40.56 42.19 15.66
CA LYS A 388 -39.18 42.53 15.99
C LYS A 388 -38.23 41.34 15.85
N LEU A 389 -38.61 40.15 16.32
CA LEU A 389 -37.82 38.91 16.13
C LEU A 389 -37.65 38.57 14.64
N ALA A 390 -38.72 38.71 13.84
CA ALA A 390 -38.64 38.52 12.39
C ALA A 390 -37.79 39.60 11.69
N GLN A 391 -37.83 40.85 12.18
CA GLN A 391 -37.00 41.93 11.68
C GLN A 391 -35.51 41.70 12.02
N ASP A 392 -35.21 41.24 13.24
CA ASP A 392 -33.86 40.93 13.70
C ASP A 392 -33.25 39.74 12.97
N TRP A 393 -34.05 38.70 12.67
CA TRP A 393 -33.64 37.60 11.79
C TRP A 393 -33.31 38.08 10.37
N ASN A 394 -34.18 38.91 9.78
CA ASN A 394 -33.92 39.47 8.45
C ASN A 394 -32.68 40.38 8.44
N GLN A 395 -32.41 41.10 9.53
CA GLN A 395 -31.21 41.93 9.69
C GLN A 395 -29.93 41.07 9.75
N VAL A 396 -29.93 39.94 10.48
CA VAL A 396 -28.81 38.97 10.46
C VAL A 396 -28.61 38.39 9.07
N MET A 397 -29.68 37.97 8.40
CA MET A 397 -29.59 37.42 7.04
C MET A 397 -29.08 38.46 6.02
N GLU A 398 -29.45 39.74 6.18
CA GLU A 398 -28.97 40.83 5.35
C GLU A 398 -27.48 41.13 5.61
N GLU A 399 -27.01 41.14 6.86
CA GLU A 399 -25.58 41.34 7.18
C GLU A 399 -24.70 40.11 6.86
N VAL A 400 -25.25 38.90 6.88
CA VAL A 400 -24.55 37.68 6.42
C VAL A 400 -24.37 37.70 4.90
N VAL A 401 -25.34 38.20 4.15
CA VAL A 401 -25.33 38.19 2.68
C VAL A 401 -24.63 39.43 2.09
N TYR A 402 -24.76 40.59 2.73
CA TYR A 402 -24.28 41.88 2.19
C TYR A 402 -23.31 42.65 3.11
N GLY A 403 -22.96 42.10 4.28
CA GLY A 403 -22.03 42.69 5.26
C GLY A 403 -20.85 41.80 5.61
N ASP A 404 -20.05 42.21 6.61
CA ASP A 404 -18.88 41.50 7.17
C ASP A 404 -19.22 40.79 8.50
N PHE A 405 -20.47 40.36 8.65
CA PHE A 405 -21.00 39.79 9.90
C PHE A 405 -20.23 38.56 10.39
N ILE A 406 -19.87 37.65 9.48
CA ILE A 406 -19.14 36.42 9.82
C ILE A 406 -17.74 36.74 10.38
N ASP A 407 -17.03 37.68 9.76
CA ASP A 407 -15.69 38.09 10.21
C ASP A 407 -15.74 38.79 11.58
N ARG A 408 -16.75 39.65 11.80
CA ARG A 408 -16.98 40.30 13.11
C ARG A 408 -17.36 39.30 14.20
N ALA A 409 -18.23 38.33 13.89
CA ALA A 409 -18.64 37.28 14.82
C ALA A 409 -17.44 36.38 15.21
N CYS A 410 -16.63 35.95 14.24
CA CYS A 410 -15.43 35.13 14.49
C CYS A 410 -14.38 35.88 15.34
N LYS A 411 -14.24 37.20 15.15
CA LYS A 411 -13.33 38.02 15.96
C LYS A 411 -13.79 38.15 17.41
N ILE A 412 -15.09 38.37 17.65
CA ILE A 412 -15.66 38.51 19.00
C ILE A 412 -15.62 37.17 19.76
N LEU A 413 -15.83 36.04 19.07
CA LEU A 413 -15.71 34.69 19.63
C LEU A 413 -14.28 34.35 20.11
N GLY A 414 -13.25 35.00 19.57
CA GLY A 414 -11.87 34.87 20.02
C GLY A 414 -11.59 35.60 21.36
N GLU A 415 -12.46 36.53 21.76
CA GLU A 415 -12.24 37.44 22.90
C GLU A 415 -13.29 37.26 24.03
N SER A 416 -14.51 36.76 23.73
CA SER A 416 -15.58 36.51 24.71
C SER A 416 -16.50 35.34 24.31
N SER A 417 -17.05 34.63 25.29
CA SER A 417 -18.02 33.54 25.09
C SER A 417 -19.48 34.00 24.94
N GLU A 418 -19.76 35.29 25.10
CA GLU A 418 -21.13 35.85 25.10
C GLU A 418 -21.35 36.76 23.88
N ILE A 419 -21.48 36.11 22.71
CA ILE A 419 -21.60 36.80 21.42
C ILE A 419 -22.93 37.56 21.26
N GLU A 420 -23.99 37.08 21.93
CA GLU A 420 -25.36 37.59 21.82
C GLU A 420 -25.54 38.98 22.45
N GLU A 421 -24.70 39.34 23.43
CA GLU A 421 -24.72 40.67 24.07
C GLU A 421 -23.90 41.72 23.28
N SER A 422 -22.97 41.26 22.45
CA SER A 422 -21.99 42.11 21.76
C SER A 422 -22.47 42.60 20.40
N ILE A 423 -23.46 41.94 19.80
CA ILE A 423 -24.03 42.29 18.50
C ILE A 423 -25.52 42.62 18.70
N PRO A 424 -25.96 43.87 18.47
CA PRO A 424 -27.39 44.22 18.48
C PRO A 424 -28.15 43.25 17.55
N PHE A 425 -29.44 42.98 17.76
CA PHE A 425 -30.28 42.08 16.93
C PHE A 425 -29.93 40.57 16.89
N LEU A 426 -28.71 40.12 17.24
CA LEU A 426 -28.35 38.69 17.17
C LEU A 426 -29.15 37.81 18.13
N GLY A 427 -29.35 38.25 19.38
CA GLY A 427 -30.16 37.51 20.36
C GLY A 427 -31.60 37.26 19.88
N GLY A 428 -32.24 38.26 19.25
CA GLY A 428 -33.59 38.13 18.70
C GLY A 428 -33.69 37.22 17.48
N ALA A 429 -32.62 37.17 16.66
CA ALA A 429 -32.54 36.23 15.53
C ALA A 429 -32.38 34.78 16.00
N VAL A 430 -31.56 34.54 17.03
CA VAL A 430 -31.39 33.21 17.64
C VAL A 430 -32.71 32.75 18.25
N GLU A 431 -33.41 33.62 18.96
CA GLU A 431 -34.73 33.33 19.52
C GLU A 431 -35.77 33.00 18.43
N TYR A 432 -35.78 33.75 17.31
CA TYR A 432 -36.62 33.46 16.15
C TYR A 432 -36.36 32.07 15.54
N ALA A 433 -35.08 31.68 15.40
CA ALA A 433 -34.69 30.38 14.86
C ALA A 433 -35.08 29.22 15.78
N ILE A 434 -34.90 29.40 17.10
CA ILE A 434 -35.28 28.41 18.11
C ILE A 434 -36.79 28.14 18.06
N ILE A 435 -37.63 29.17 17.94
CA ILE A 435 -39.09 29.01 17.85
C ILE A 435 -39.50 28.18 16.62
N HIS A 436 -38.86 28.43 15.47
CA HIS A 436 -39.19 27.70 14.23
C HIS A 436 -38.70 26.26 14.25
N LEU A 437 -37.51 26.00 14.80
CA LEU A 437 -36.99 24.64 15.00
C LEU A 437 -37.83 23.86 16.02
N ALA A 438 -38.24 24.49 17.12
CA ALA A 438 -39.13 23.88 18.11
C ALA A 438 -40.50 23.52 17.50
N THR A 439 -41.04 24.40 16.66
CA THR A 439 -42.30 24.13 15.93
C THR A 439 -42.14 22.96 14.96
N PHE A 440 -41.02 22.90 14.23
CA PHE A 440 -40.71 21.79 13.32
C PHE A 440 -40.58 20.45 14.07
N PHE A 441 -39.83 20.41 15.18
CA PHE A 441 -39.65 19.20 15.97
C PHE A 441 -40.94 18.75 16.66
N HIS A 442 -41.77 19.68 17.13
CA HIS A 442 -43.10 19.34 17.63
C HIS A 442 -43.95 18.69 16.53
N GLN A 443 -43.90 19.22 15.31
CA GLN A 443 -44.65 18.64 14.20
C GLN A 443 -44.12 17.27 13.75
N ALA A 444 -42.80 17.09 13.76
CA ALA A 444 -42.13 15.87 13.31
C ALA A 444 -42.19 14.72 14.33
N PHE A 445 -42.08 15.03 15.63
CA PHE A 445 -41.94 14.01 16.67
C PHE A 445 -43.18 13.83 17.54
N ILE A 446 -44.04 14.85 17.64
CA ILE A 446 -45.25 14.80 18.50
C ILE A 446 -46.54 14.71 17.68
N VAL A 447 -46.67 15.49 16.60
CA VAL A 447 -47.91 15.54 15.81
C VAL A 447 -47.96 14.49 14.70
N SER A 448 -46.81 14.05 14.18
CA SER A 448 -46.74 12.99 13.16
C SER A 448 -47.14 11.63 13.78
N PRO A 449 -48.01 10.85 13.10
CA PRO A 449 -48.37 9.51 13.55
C PRO A 449 -47.19 8.53 13.56
N GLU A 450 -46.12 8.82 12.81
CA GLU A 450 -44.85 8.08 12.82
C GLU A 450 -43.88 8.56 13.91
N GLY A 451 -44.13 9.72 14.53
CA GLY A 451 -43.27 10.35 15.54
C GLY A 451 -42.96 9.45 16.75
N PRO A 452 -43.96 8.82 17.40
CA PRO A 452 -43.73 7.90 18.51
C PRO A 452 -42.89 6.67 18.14
N PHE A 453 -43.08 6.14 16.93
CA PHE A 453 -42.26 5.03 16.42
C PHE A 453 -40.82 5.48 16.16
N VAL A 454 -40.61 6.69 15.64
CA VAL A 454 -39.27 7.27 15.46
C VAL A 454 -38.60 7.55 16.81
N ILE A 455 -39.34 8.01 17.82
CA ILE A 455 -38.81 8.18 19.19
C ILE A 455 -38.46 6.82 19.81
N GLU A 456 -39.31 5.80 19.71
CA GLU A 456 -38.99 4.46 20.22
C GLU A 456 -37.80 3.84 19.47
N LEU A 457 -37.67 4.05 18.17
CA LEU A 457 -36.52 3.60 17.38
C LEU A 457 -35.23 4.33 17.82
N LEU A 458 -35.32 5.64 18.06
CA LEU A 458 -34.21 6.44 18.57
C LEU A 458 -33.86 6.04 20.00
N GLU A 459 -34.84 5.77 20.86
CA GLU A 459 -34.62 5.40 22.26
C GLU A 459 -34.15 3.96 22.41
N ALA A 460 -34.61 3.04 21.56
CA ALA A 460 -34.08 1.68 21.46
C ALA A 460 -32.65 1.70 20.90
N GLY A 461 -32.39 2.49 19.86
CA GLY A 461 -31.04 2.73 19.33
C GLY A 461 -30.10 3.35 20.37
N ASN A 462 -30.60 4.28 21.19
CA ASN A 462 -29.85 4.96 22.24
C ASN A 462 -29.64 4.02 23.46
N LYS A 463 -30.63 3.25 23.90
CA LYS A 463 -30.45 2.26 24.99
C LYS A 463 -29.48 1.11 24.65
N LEU A 464 -29.30 0.81 23.36
CA LEU A 464 -28.31 -0.15 22.88
C LEU A 464 -26.87 0.40 22.90
N ILE A 465 -26.71 1.72 23.04
CA ILE A 465 -25.40 2.38 23.09
C ILE A 465 -24.96 2.46 24.57
N PRO A 466 -23.82 1.87 24.97
CA PRO A 466 -23.38 1.85 26.37
C PRO A 466 -22.76 3.19 26.77
N TYR A 467 -23.58 4.22 26.97
CA TYR A 467 -23.14 5.60 27.26
C TYR A 467 -22.24 5.74 28.50
N ALA A 468 -22.37 4.87 29.49
CA ALA A 468 -21.47 4.88 30.66
C ALA A 468 -20.05 4.45 30.30
N MET A 469 -19.90 3.46 29.40
CA MET A 469 -18.61 3.00 28.87
C MET A 469 -18.03 4.08 27.94
N ILE A 470 -18.85 4.62 27.04
CA ILE A 470 -18.49 5.69 26.11
C ILE A 470 -18.08 6.97 26.86
N ARG A 471 -18.77 7.38 27.93
CA ARG A 471 -18.44 8.60 28.69
C ARG A 471 -17.18 8.46 29.55
N GLN A 472 -16.83 7.24 29.98
CA GLN A 472 -15.60 6.96 30.72
C GLN A 472 -14.39 6.78 29.79
N ILE A 473 -14.62 6.29 28.57
CA ILE A 473 -13.66 6.22 27.46
C ILE A 473 -13.39 7.63 26.88
N LEU A 474 -14.43 8.43 26.58
CA LEU A 474 -14.29 9.73 25.90
C LEU A 474 -13.62 10.85 26.71
N ARG A 475 -13.61 10.81 28.06
CA ARG A 475 -13.12 11.93 28.89
C ARG A 475 -11.67 11.83 29.36
N VAL A 476 -11.11 10.62 29.44
CA VAL A 476 -9.72 10.39 29.90
C VAL A 476 -8.89 9.72 28.79
N GLY A 477 -9.54 9.02 27.87
CA GLY A 477 -8.99 8.41 26.68
C GLY A 477 -8.54 9.38 25.60
N ASN A 478 -9.46 10.24 25.14
CA ASN A 478 -9.19 11.15 24.02
C ASN A 478 -7.98 12.06 24.25
N ALA A 479 -7.76 12.59 25.47
CA ALA A 479 -6.63 13.50 25.70
C ALA A 479 -5.28 12.78 25.62
N ALA A 480 -5.18 11.58 26.21
CA ALA A 480 -3.95 10.80 26.22
C ALA A 480 -3.60 10.27 24.82
N THR A 481 -4.59 9.70 24.13
CA THR A 481 -4.43 9.21 22.76
C THR A 481 -4.08 10.34 21.80
N MET A 482 -4.77 11.49 21.88
CA MET A 482 -4.44 12.67 21.07
C MET A 482 -3.02 13.18 21.34
N GLU A 483 -2.54 13.15 22.58
CA GLU A 483 -1.19 13.58 22.93
C GLU A 483 -0.12 12.59 22.41
N ILE A 484 -0.33 11.28 22.58
CA ILE A 484 0.53 10.24 22.01
C ILE A 484 0.58 10.36 20.48
N ASP A 485 -0.57 10.49 19.81
CA ASP A 485 -0.65 10.66 18.36
C ASP A 485 0.05 11.96 17.91
N ALA A 486 -0.08 13.05 18.66
CA ALA A 486 0.62 14.31 18.36
C ALA A 486 2.14 14.15 18.46
N LEU A 487 2.65 13.49 19.50
CA LEU A 487 4.08 13.22 19.67
C LEU A 487 4.61 12.25 18.62
N ASN A 488 3.84 11.19 18.29
CA ASN A 488 4.15 10.28 17.20
C ASN A 488 4.28 11.02 15.88
N ASN A 489 3.28 11.83 15.52
CA ASN A 489 3.29 12.69 14.33
C ASN A 489 4.54 13.57 14.28
N GLN A 490 4.89 14.26 15.37
CA GLN A 490 6.09 15.11 15.42
C GLN A 490 7.38 14.32 15.18
N SER A 491 7.53 13.18 15.84
CA SER A 491 8.75 12.36 15.72
C SER A 491 8.91 11.71 14.33
N LEU A 492 7.79 11.39 13.67
CA LEU A 492 7.74 10.77 12.36
C LEU A 492 7.53 11.77 11.22
N PHE A 493 7.42 13.07 11.52
CA PHE A 493 7.07 14.07 10.52
C PHE A 493 8.09 14.13 9.38
N TRP A 494 9.38 14.19 9.70
CA TRP A 494 10.46 14.20 8.72
C TRP A 494 11.12 12.83 8.56
N GLY A 495 11.48 12.49 7.33
CA GLY A 495 12.31 11.33 7.01
C GLY A 495 12.75 11.31 5.56
N PRO A 496 13.65 10.38 5.17
CA PRO A 496 13.98 10.04 3.79
C PRO A 496 12.82 9.34 3.06
N TYR A 497 11.60 9.91 3.15
CA TYR A 497 10.35 9.29 2.70
C TYR A 497 10.10 9.36 1.19
N LYS A 498 11.16 9.55 0.37
CA LYS A 498 11.15 9.31 -1.07
C LYS A 498 12.02 8.08 -1.39
N PRO A 499 11.53 6.86 -1.12
CA PRO A 499 12.34 5.64 -1.15
C PRO A 499 12.88 5.28 -2.55
N ASN A 500 12.27 5.82 -3.62
CA ASN A 500 12.76 5.70 -4.98
C ASN A 500 14.08 6.44 -5.24
N LEU A 501 14.47 7.40 -4.40
CA LEU A 501 15.73 8.13 -4.51
C LEU A 501 16.81 7.46 -3.67
N TYR A 502 18.09 7.58 -4.07
CA TYR A 502 19.20 7.10 -3.22
C TYR A 502 19.21 7.82 -1.87
N PHE A 503 18.96 9.13 -1.88
CA PHE A 503 18.60 9.92 -0.70
C PHE A 503 17.57 10.98 -1.10
N GLY A 504 16.44 11.02 -0.39
CA GLY A 504 15.35 11.96 -0.64
C GLY A 504 14.53 12.24 0.61
N ALA A 505 14.71 13.42 1.21
CA ALA A 505 14.03 13.82 2.44
C ALA A 505 12.78 14.63 2.15
N ARG A 506 11.66 14.29 2.81
CA ARG A 506 10.39 15.02 2.74
C ARG A 506 9.61 14.85 4.05
N PRO A 507 8.65 15.74 4.35
CA PRO A 507 7.77 15.55 5.48
C PRO A 507 6.59 14.63 5.10
N ARG A 508 5.93 14.08 6.12
CA ARG A 508 4.70 13.28 6.04
C ARG A 508 3.48 14.20 5.88
N THR A 509 3.51 15.02 4.84
CA THR A 509 2.41 15.91 4.44
C THR A 509 2.44 16.13 2.92
N SER A 510 1.26 16.34 2.35
CA SER A 510 1.07 16.58 0.92
C SER A 510 1.61 17.94 0.49
N LYS A 511 2.01 18.04 -0.78
CA LYS A 511 2.51 19.25 -1.44
C LYS A 511 3.40 20.12 -0.52
N SER A 512 4.63 19.66 -0.26
CA SER A 512 5.53 20.32 0.70
C SER A 512 6.97 20.33 0.20
N LEU A 513 7.89 20.80 1.06
CA LEU A 513 9.31 20.85 0.76
C LEU A 513 9.91 19.45 0.70
N TRP A 514 10.72 19.18 -0.31
CA TRP A 514 11.59 18.01 -0.32
C TRP A 514 12.95 18.29 -0.97
N ALA A 515 13.93 17.47 -0.63
CA ALA A 515 15.29 17.57 -1.16
C ALA A 515 15.81 16.20 -1.59
N GLY A 516 16.40 16.12 -2.80
CA GLY A 516 17.02 14.91 -3.34
C GLY A 516 18.49 15.13 -3.71
N LEU A 517 19.34 14.15 -3.40
CA LEU A 517 20.77 14.19 -3.73
C LEU A 517 21.01 13.62 -5.14
N GLN A 518 21.91 14.27 -5.88
CA GLN A 518 22.37 13.87 -7.20
C GLN A 518 23.90 13.95 -7.25
N TRP A 519 24.53 13.02 -7.96
CA TRP A 519 25.98 13.06 -8.19
C TRP A 519 26.40 12.38 -9.48
N VAL A 520 27.59 12.74 -9.96
CA VAL A 520 28.22 12.14 -11.14
C VAL A 520 29.73 12.39 -11.13
N ASN A 521 30.50 11.45 -11.67
CA ASN A 521 31.89 11.68 -12.02
C ASN A 521 31.98 12.62 -13.23
N ALA A 522 32.72 13.71 -13.06
CA ALA A 522 32.80 14.82 -14.00
C ALA A 522 34.19 14.94 -14.66
N ASN A 523 34.99 13.88 -14.66
CA ASN A 523 36.28 13.88 -15.33
C ASN A 523 36.18 13.70 -16.86
N GLU A 524 35.11 13.08 -17.37
CA GLU A 524 34.95 12.74 -18.79
C GLU A 524 33.57 13.09 -19.34
N TYR A 525 33.52 13.52 -20.61
CA TYR A 525 32.27 13.93 -21.25
C TYR A 525 31.20 12.84 -21.40
N LYS A 526 31.61 11.56 -21.40
CA LYS A 526 30.72 10.41 -21.64
C LYS A 526 29.92 10.03 -20.39
N GLN A 527 30.43 10.31 -19.20
CA GLN A 527 29.89 9.77 -17.96
C GLN A 527 28.56 10.40 -17.53
N LEU A 528 28.22 11.60 -18.02
CA LEU A 528 26.95 12.25 -17.66
C LEU A 528 25.71 11.44 -18.09
N SER A 529 25.78 10.71 -19.21
CA SER A 529 24.63 9.94 -19.72
C SER A 529 24.45 8.57 -19.05
N GLN A 530 25.49 8.02 -18.41
CA GLN A 530 25.49 6.66 -17.83
C GLN A 530 25.80 6.60 -16.33
N GLY A 531 26.36 7.64 -15.74
CA GLY A 531 26.80 7.69 -14.33
C GLY A 531 26.06 8.73 -13.47
N TYR A 532 25.08 9.45 -14.02
CA TYR A 532 24.33 10.45 -13.25
C TYR A 532 23.30 9.79 -12.33
N ARG A 533 23.54 9.86 -11.02
CA ARG A 533 22.73 9.20 -9.98
C ARG A 533 21.65 10.10 -9.44
N TYR A 534 20.47 9.53 -9.23
CA TYR A 534 19.33 10.20 -8.58
C TYR A 534 18.34 9.16 -8.01
N THR A 535 17.64 8.45 -8.89
CA THR A 535 16.75 7.34 -8.56
C THR A 535 17.54 6.06 -8.38
N CYS A 536 17.08 5.19 -7.48
CA CYS A 536 17.55 3.82 -7.38
C CYS A 536 17.15 3.08 -8.67
N GLU A 537 18.11 2.52 -9.39
CA GLU A 537 17.86 1.74 -10.60
C GLU A 537 18.53 0.38 -10.48
N GLN A 538 17.87 -0.67 -10.97
CA GLN A 538 18.46 -2.00 -10.99
C GLN A 538 19.55 -2.08 -12.07
N HIS A 539 20.68 -2.73 -11.75
CA HIS A 539 21.84 -2.89 -12.65
C HIS A 539 22.60 -1.60 -13.01
N ASP A 540 22.57 -0.58 -12.14
CA ASP A 540 23.22 0.72 -12.38
C ASP A 540 24.75 0.73 -12.14
N SER A 541 25.42 -0.43 -12.18
CA SER A 541 26.84 -0.60 -11.83
C SER A 541 27.18 -0.07 -10.43
N ILE A 542 26.37 -0.47 -9.45
CA ILE A 542 26.55 -0.22 -8.03
C ILE A 542 26.70 -1.59 -7.36
N SER A 543 27.82 -1.81 -6.67
CA SER A 543 28.14 -3.10 -6.02
C SER A 543 27.34 -3.33 -4.74
N GLY A 544 26.82 -2.26 -4.13
CA GLY A 544 25.93 -2.32 -2.98
C GLY A 544 25.46 -0.93 -2.58
N TYR A 545 24.23 -0.82 -2.09
CA TYR A 545 23.78 0.39 -1.42
C TYR A 545 22.72 0.04 -0.40
N GLY A 546 22.64 0.84 0.66
CA GLY A 546 21.60 0.68 1.66
C GLY A 546 21.97 1.26 3.01
N TRP A 547 20.98 1.29 3.89
CA TRP A 547 21.15 1.69 5.28
C TRP A 547 21.91 0.61 6.05
N GLU A 548 23.00 0.99 6.70
CA GLU A 548 23.73 0.09 7.61
C GLU A 548 23.05 0.05 8.99
N GLU A 549 22.62 1.23 9.42
CA GLU A 549 21.79 1.47 10.60
C GLU A 549 20.77 2.56 10.25
N TYR A 550 19.50 2.32 10.51
CA TYR A 550 18.49 3.34 10.32
C TYR A 550 17.31 3.15 11.25
N ASP A 551 16.92 4.22 11.91
CA ASP A 551 15.76 4.29 12.79
C ASP A 551 14.86 5.43 12.33
N VAL A 552 13.61 5.11 12.00
CA VAL A 552 12.66 6.08 11.45
C VAL A 552 12.49 7.31 12.35
N ARG A 553 12.64 7.20 13.67
CA ARG A 553 12.44 8.31 14.60
C ARG A 553 13.68 9.18 14.80
N ASN A 554 14.88 8.60 14.65
CA ASN A 554 16.14 9.27 15.02
C ASN A 554 17.04 9.60 13.82
N GLY A 555 16.95 8.80 12.75
CA GLY A 555 17.83 8.83 11.59
C GLY A 555 18.80 7.65 11.56
N GLY A 556 19.88 7.77 10.80
CA GLY A 556 20.83 6.69 10.57
C GLY A 556 21.87 7.00 9.51
N SER A 557 22.60 5.98 9.07
CA SER A 557 23.65 6.10 8.05
C SER A 557 23.46 5.06 6.95
N GLN A 558 23.59 5.53 5.71
CA GLN A 558 23.58 4.70 4.50
C GLN A 558 24.89 4.89 3.74
N VAL A 559 25.40 3.80 3.16
CA VAL A 559 26.55 3.80 2.25
C VAL A 559 26.10 3.34 0.86
N ILE A 560 26.65 3.95 -0.18
CA ILE A 560 26.39 3.66 -1.59
C ILE A 560 27.74 3.43 -2.27
N HIS A 561 27.98 2.19 -2.71
CA HIS A 561 29.20 1.75 -3.38
C HIS A 561 29.04 1.90 -4.91
N ASP A 562 29.37 3.08 -5.43
CA ASP A 562 29.14 3.43 -6.84
C ASP A 562 30.36 3.12 -7.72
N ASP A 563 30.40 1.91 -8.25
CA ASP A 563 31.54 1.43 -9.05
C ASP A 563 31.77 2.27 -10.32
N ALA A 564 30.71 2.76 -10.97
CA ALA A 564 30.85 3.53 -12.20
C ALA A 564 31.41 4.94 -11.96
N ASN A 565 31.13 5.52 -10.80
CA ASN A 565 31.69 6.80 -10.39
C ASN A 565 32.97 6.66 -9.55
N GLU A 566 33.41 5.42 -9.26
CA GLU A 566 34.61 5.07 -8.50
C GLU A 566 34.65 5.67 -7.08
N ILE A 567 33.49 5.79 -6.42
CA ILE A 567 33.36 6.51 -5.15
C ILE A 567 32.34 5.84 -4.22
N ASP A 568 32.64 5.84 -2.92
CA ASP A 568 31.67 5.56 -1.87
C ASP A 568 31.01 6.87 -1.43
N ILE A 569 29.68 6.93 -1.52
CA ILE A 569 28.87 8.03 -0.96
C ILE A 569 28.22 7.56 0.33
N THR A 570 28.53 8.22 1.44
CA THR A 570 27.89 8.02 2.74
C THR A 570 26.93 9.18 3.03
N THR A 571 25.69 8.86 3.37
CA THR A 571 24.69 9.83 3.84
C THR A 571 24.30 9.54 5.28
N THR A 572 24.61 10.47 6.19
CA THR A 572 24.25 10.37 7.61
C THR A 572 23.12 11.34 7.91
N PHE A 573 21.94 10.82 8.22
CA PHE A 573 20.73 11.59 8.48
C PHE A 573 20.43 11.62 9.98
N ILE A 574 20.17 12.81 10.52
CA ILE A 574 19.78 13.01 11.92
C ILE A 574 18.54 13.89 12.02
N LYS A 575 17.78 13.71 13.11
CA LYS A 575 16.61 14.52 13.42
C LYS A 575 16.67 15.10 14.83
N VAL A 576 16.08 16.26 14.97
CA VAL A 576 15.76 16.91 16.24
C VAL A 576 14.25 17.19 16.20
N PRO A 577 13.42 16.29 16.73
CA PRO A 577 11.98 16.52 16.78
C PRO A 577 11.67 17.67 17.74
N GLY A 578 10.62 18.44 17.45
CA GLY A 578 10.21 19.57 18.29
C GLY A 578 9.34 20.56 17.53
N GLY A 579 8.95 21.65 18.19
CA GLY A 579 8.06 22.64 17.62
C GLY A 579 6.65 22.12 17.32
N LYS A 580 5.90 22.88 16.54
CA LYS A 580 4.58 22.53 15.99
C LYS A 580 4.70 21.92 14.59
N ASN A 581 5.83 22.11 13.90
CA ASN A 581 6.04 21.72 12.51
C ASN A 581 7.05 20.56 12.32
N GLY A 582 7.22 19.71 13.34
CA GLY A 582 8.02 18.47 13.26
C GLY A 582 9.54 18.64 13.38
N GLY A 583 9.99 19.84 13.72
CA GLY A 583 11.37 20.13 14.13
C GLY A 583 12.37 20.26 12.98
N SER A 584 13.62 19.93 13.28
CA SER A 584 14.77 20.15 12.41
C SER A 584 15.42 18.82 11.99
N TRP A 585 16.09 18.80 10.84
CA TRP A 585 16.84 17.64 10.38
C TRP A 585 18.10 18.06 9.62
N ALA A 586 19.07 17.15 9.53
CA ALA A 586 20.23 17.35 8.69
C ALA A 586 20.68 16.05 8.03
N VAL A 587 21.33 16.19 6.87
CA VAL A 587 22.09 15.13 6.23
C VAL A 587 23.53 15.59 6.01
N ARG A 588 24.47 14.77 6.47
CA ARG A 588 25.88 14.86 6.08
C ARG A 588 26.13 13.96 4.89
N VAL A 589 26.72 14.53 3.84
CA VAL A 589 27.15 13.80 2.64
C VAL A 589 28.66 13.74 2.65
N LYS A 590 29.19 12.52 2.69
CA LYS A 590 30.63 12.24 2.61
C LYS A 590 30.93 11.39 1.39
N GLY A 591 31.92 11.79 0.59
CA GLY A 591 32.38 11.03 -0.57
C GLY A 591 33.83 10.59 -0.41
N VAL A 592 34.11 9.30 -0.56
CA VAL A 592 35.46 8.73 -0.46
C VAL A 592 35.78 7.96 -1.74
N PRO A 593 36.72 8.45 -2.58
CA PRO A 593 37.15 7.74 -3.78
C PRO A 593 37.71 6.36 -3.46
N TYR A 594 37.55 5.41 -4.38
CA TYR A 594 38.17 4.09 -4.21
C TYR A 594 39.69 4.19 -4.18
N PRO A 595 40.40 3.30 -3.45
CA PRO A 595 41.85 3.24 -3.51
C PRO A 595 42.40 3.01 -4.93
N THR A 596 41.59 2.42 -5.81
CA THR A 596 41.88 2.20 -7.23
C THR A 596 41.38 3.30 -8.15
N ALA A 597 40.61 4.26 -7.63
CA ALA A 597 40.10 5.39 -8.41
C ALA A 597 41.25 6.29 -8.86
N ARG A 598 40.98 7.09 -9.88
CA ARG A 598 41.93 8.10 -10.35
C ARG A 598 42.30 9.10 -9.23
N PRO A 599 43.58 9.50 -9.09
CA PRO A 599 44.00 10.45 -8.05
C PRO A 599 43.38 11.85 -8.14
N ASP A 600 42.90 12.22 -9.33
CA ASP A 600 42.25 13.47 -9.66
C ASP A 600 40.73 13.28 -9.89
N LEU A 601 40.09 12.35 -9.18
CA LEU A 601 38.65 12.10 -9.32
C LEU A 601 37.88 13.38 -8.99
N ILE A 602 37.08 13.86 -9.94
CA ILE A 602 36.24 15.04 -9.80
C ILE A 602 34.79 14.59 -9.71
N THR A 603 34.15 14.87 -8.59
CA THR A 603 32.73 14.57 -8.36
C THR A 603 31.93 15.86 -8.37
N LEU A 604 30.90 15.88 -9.22
CA LEU A 604 29.91 16.95 -9.26
C LEU A 604 28.67 16.48 -8.51
N LEU A 605 28.26 17.22 -7.48
CA LEU A 605 27.08 16.92 -6.69
C LEU A 605 26.06 18.05 -6.79
N SER A 606 24.78 17.70 -6.75
CA SER A 606 23.71 18.69 -6.61
C SER A 606 22.64 18.23 -5.64
N PHE A 607 22.11 19.17 -4.87
CA PHE A 607 20.82 19.02 -4.23
C PHE A 607 19.74 19.65 -5.11
N TYR A 608 18.74 18.84 -5.45
CA TYR A 608 17.49 19.32 -6.05
C TYR A 608 16.49 19.54 -4.93
N ILE A 609 16.08 20.78 -4.70
CA ILE A 609 15.18 21.17 -3.62
C ILE A 609 13.91 21.74 -4.25
N ALA A 610 12.77 21.17 -3.92
CA ALA A 610 11.48 21.59 -4.44
C ALA A 610 10.51 21.92 -3.30
N GLN A 611 9.80 23.03 -3.44
CA GLN A 611 8.69 23.45 -2.60
C GLN A 611 7.40 23.30 -3.43
N GLU A 612 6.58 22.31 -3.09
CA GLU A 612 5.34 22.00 -3.82
C GLU A 612 4.10 22.68 -3.23
N ASP A 613 4.22 23.31 -2.06
CA ASP A 613 3.09 23.99 -1.41
C ASP A 613 2.64 25.20 -2.24
N ASP A 614 1.34 25.27 -2.55
CA ASP A 614 0.75 26.32 -3.40
C ASP A 614 0.98 27.73 -2.83
N ASN A 615 1.08 27.85 -1.50
CA ASN A 615 1.39 29.09 -0.80
C ASN A 615 2.81 29.08 -0.18
N GLY A 616 3.64 28.13 -0.58
CA GLY A 616 5.03 28.02 -0.16
C GLY A 616 5.92 29.05 -0.84
N ILE A 617 6.74 29.73 -0.05
CA ILE A 617 7.80 30.62 -0.53
C ILE A 617 9.14 29.96 -0.24
N LEU A 618 10.04 29.98 -1.21
CA LEU A 618 11.43 29.55 -1.04
C LEU A 618 12.34 30.46 -1.86
N GLU A 619 13.31 31.09 -1.21
CA GLU A 619 14.23 32.02 -1.84
C GLU A 619 15.65 31.91 -1.27
N VAL A 620 16.63 32.32 -2.07
CA VAL A 620 18.03 32.37 -1.62
C VAL A 620 18.22 33.55 -0.67
N GLY A 621 18.48 33.26 0.61
CA GLY A 621 18.66 34.26 1.66
C GLY A 621 20.10 34.77 1.81
N THR A 622 21.07 34.17 1.12
CA THR A 622 22.49 34.58 1.15
C THR A 622 22.84 35.44 -0.06
N LEU A 623 23.68 36.47 0.14
CA LEU A 623 24.23 37.28 -0.95
C LEU A 623 25.45 36.59 -1.56
N GLY A 624 25.36 36.22 -2.85
CA GLY A 624 26.45 35.59 -3.61
C GLY A 624 27.13 36.54 -4.59
N THR A 625 28.04 35.99 -5.39
CA THR A 625 28.63 36.66 -6.56
C THR A 625 27.97 36.15 -7.85
N PRO A 626 28.10 36.85 -9.00
CA PRO A 626 27.64 36.32 -10.28
C PRO A 626 28.24 34.95 -10.63
N GLN A 627 29.40 34.58 -10.06
CA GLN A 627 30.09 33.31 -10.27
C GLN A 627 29.72 32.23 -9.22
N GLY A 628 28.93 32.55 -8.19
CA GLY A 628 28.56 31.62 -7.11
C GLY A 628 28.89 32.12 -5.70
N PHE A 629 28.88 31.19 -4.75
CA PHE A 629 29.03 31.42 -3.31
C PHE A 629 30.30 30.74 -2.78
N VAL A 630 31.12 31.48 -2.03
CA VAL A 630 32.40 30.99 -1.47
C VAL A 630 32.19 30.18 -0.18
N ASP A 631 31.18 30.56 0.61
CA ASP A 631 30.87 29.94 1.89
C ASP A 631 29.52 29.21 1.82
N GLU A 632 28.73 29.23 2.89
CA GLU A 632 27.43 28.55 2.94
C GLU A 632 26.37 29.23 2.06
N VAL A 633 25.42 28.42 1.57
CA VAL A 633 24.23 28.87 0.87
C VAL A 633 23.02 28.63 1.77
N THR A 634 22.29 29.69 2.08
CA THR A 634 21.01 29.60 2.78
C THR A 634 19.86 29.80 1.81
N LEU A 635 18.87 28.90 1.86
CA LEU A 635 17.52 29.15 1.40
C LEU A 635 16.62 29.44 2.60
N VAL A 636 15.81 30.49 2.52
CA VAL A 636 14.79 30.83 3.52
C VAL A 636 13.45 30.50 2.91
N GLY A 637 12.61 29.80 3.66
CA GLY A 637 11.29 29.45 3.20
C GLY A 637 10.22 29.57 4.27
N THR A 638 9.00 29.73 3.79
CA THR A 638 7.79 29.77 4.60
C THR A 638 6.72 28.96 3.89
N SER A 639 6.05 28.04 4.58
CA SER A 639 4.86 27.39 4.05
C SER A 639 3.80 27.21 5.13
N PRO A 640 2.51 27.11 4.76
CA PRO A 640 1.44 26.75 5.70
C PRO A 640 1.75 25.47 6.51
N SER A 641 2.33 24.47 5.85
CA SER A 641 2.66 23.16 6.43
C SER A 641 3.87 23.17 7.37
N LEU A 642 4.89 23.99 7.08
CA LEU A 642 6.19 23.97 7.78
C LEU A 642 6.45 25.19 8.66
N GLY A 643 5.61 26.23 8.58
CA GLY A 643 5.93 27.53 9.15
C GLY A 643 7.16 28.13 8.45
N ASN A 644 7.95 28.90 9.20
CA ASN A 644 9.20 29.46 8.72
C ASN A 644 10.36 28.49 8.97
N TYR A 645 11.22 28.33 7.97
CA TYR A 645 12.38 27.44 8.06
C TYR A 645 13.57 28.00 7.28
N LYS A 646 14.76 27.53 7.67
CA LYS A 646 16.03 27.86 7.03
C LYS A 646 16.71 26.57 6.58
N LEU A 647 16.99 26.47 5.27
CA LEU A 647 17.77 25.39 4.68
C LEU A 647 19.19 25.89 4.41
N THR A 648 20.21 25.24 4.96
CA THR A 648 21.61 25.66 4.85
C THR A 648 22.43 24.55 4.21
N ILE A 649 23.05 24.85 3.07
CA ILE A 649 24.07 24.01 2.45
C ILE A 649 25.43 24.58 2.87
N THR A 650 26.15 23.84 3.69
CA THR A 650 27.44 24.29 4.24
C THR A 650 28.54 24.31 3.17
N LYS A 651 29.63 25.03 3.43
CA LYS A 651 30.83 25.00 2.58
C LYS A 651 31.39 23.59 2.45
N GLY A 652 31.50 22.89 3.59
CA GLY A 652 32.11 21.57 3.69
C GLY A 652 33.63 21.57 3.74
N LYS A 653 34.20 20.38 3.63
CA LYS A 653 35.63 20.06 3.51
C LYS A 653 35.84 19.30 2.20
N GLY A 654 36.98 19.53 1.55
CA GLY A 654 37.35 18.86 0.30
C GLY A 654 38.17 19.80 -0.58
N GLU A 655 38.99 19.23 -1.46
CA GLU A 655 39.68 20.00 -2.48
C GLU A 655 38.75 20.27 -3.67
N THR A 656 39.04 21.30 -4.45
CA THR A 656 38.28 21.69 -5.65
C THR A 656 39.21 21.68 -6.85
N PRO A 657 38.76 21.25 -8.03
CA PRO A 657 39.63 21.16 -9.20
C PRO A 657 40.07 22.55 -9.68
N PHE A 658 41.28 22.62 -10.23
CA PHE A 658 41.86 23.84 -10.80
C PHE A 658 41.93 23.76 -12.33
N SER A 659 41.69 24.89 -13.00
CA SER A 659 41.80 25.04 -14.44
C SER A 659 42.34 26.42 -14.81
N GLU A 660 43.18 26.48 -15.85
CA GLU A 660 43.61 27.73 -16.49
C GLU A 660 42.75 28.09 -17.71
N HIS A 661 41.72 27.30 -18.02
CA HIS A 661 40.85 27.55 -19.17
C HIS A 661 40.08 28.87 -19.02
N ALA A 662 39.87 29.61 -20.11
CA ALA A 662 39.25 30.95 -20.10
C ALA A 662 37.86 30.98 -19.45
N ILE A 663 37.07 29.89 -19.59
CA ILE A 663 35.75 29.77 -18.95
C ILE A 663 35.79 29.88 -17.41
N THR A 664 36.95 29.69 -16.78
CA THR A 664 37.12 29.78 -15.31
C THR A 664 36.88 31.21 -14.79
N GLU A 665 36.96 32.23 -15.67
CA GLU A 665 36.60 33.61 -15.33
C GLU A 665 35.10 33.76 -14.99
N THR A 666 34.25 32.93 -15.60
CA THR A 666 32.79 32.96 -15.41
C THR A 666 32.27 31.78 -14.58
N ARG A 667 32.94 30.62 -14.66
CA ARG A 667 32.56 29.37 -13.99
C ARG A 667 33.67 28.91 -13.04
N GLN A 668 33.47 29.16 -11.74
CA GLN A 668 34.46 28.91 -10.69
C GLN A 668 34.10 27.64 -9.89
N PRO A 669 34.82 26.52 -10.07
CA PRO A 669 34.47 25.23 -9.46
C PRO A 669 34.60 25.23 -7.93
N GLU A 670 35.37 26.15 -7.36
CA GLU A 670 35.50 26.35 -5.92
C GLU A 670 34.29 27.03 -5.27
N LYS A 671 33.38 27.59 -6.08
CA LYS A 671 32.16 28.23 -5.60
C LYS A 671 30.97 27.30 -5.73
N THR A 672 30.09 27.35 -4.73
CA THR A 672 28.77 26.71 -4.80
C THR A 672 27.90 27.50 -5.77
N VAL A 673 27.25 26.81 -6.70
CA VAL A 673 26.36 27.41 -7.69
C VAL A 673 24.92 27.15 -7.32
N VAL A 674 24.05 28.15 -7.46
CA VAL A 674 22.61 28.03 -7.23
C VAL A 674 21.85 28.42 -8.49
N ARG A 675 20.94 27.56 -8.91
CA ARG A 675 20.00 27.81 -10.00
C ARG A 675 18.57 27.75 -9.46
N SER A 676 17.94 28.91 -9.31
CA SER A 676 16.55 29.04 -8.86
C SER A 676 15.61 29.07 -10.07
N LEU A 677 14.56 28.25 -10.04
CA LEU A 677 13.64 28.02 -11.15
C LEU A 677 12.19 28.12 -10.69
N LYS A 678 11.31 28.48 -11.64
CA LYS A 678 9.87 28.26 -11.53
C LYS A 678 9.49 27.06 -12.39
N VAL A 679 9.12 25.97 -11.76
CA VAL A 679 8.77 24.69 -12.40
C VAL A 679 7.30 24.39 -12.12
N SER A 680 6.55 23.91 -13.12
CA SER A 680 5.15 23.55 -12.91
C SER A 680 5.02 22.32 -12.02
N GLU A 681 3.85 22.14 -11.40
CA GLU A 681 3.56 21.01 -10.51
C GLU A 681 3.76 19.66 -11.22
N GLU A 682 3.40 19.56 -12.50
CA GLU A 682 3.51 18.33 -13.29
C GLU A 682 4.96 17.93 -13.60
N ALA A 683 5.90 18.88 -13.47
CA ALA A 683 7.31 18.69 -13.75
C ALA A 683 8.19 18.70 -12.50
N ALA A 684 7.72 19.24 -11.37
CA ALA A 684 8.52 19.42 -10.15
C ALA A 684 9.10 18.10 -9.62
N TRP A 685 8.34 17.01 -9.67
CA TRP A 685 8.77 15.67 -9.27
C TRP A 685 9.89 15.09 -10.18
N GLN A 686 10.04 15.60 -11.41
CA GLN A 686 11.00 15.12 -12.40
C GLN A 686 12.41 15.69 -12.18
N GLY A 687 12.89 15.68 -10.93
CA GLY A 687 14.13 16.37 -10.53
C GLY A 687 15.36 16.01 -11.38
N ARG A 688 15.50 14.75 -11.79
CA ARG A 688 16.55 14.32 -12.75
C ARG A 688 16.43 15.03 -14.09
N ASN A 689 15.24 15.05 -14.69
CA ASN A 689 15.04 15.66 -16.02
C ASN A 689 15.24 17.17 -15.96
N VAL A 690 14.72 17.83 -14.92
CA VAL A 690 14.88 19.27 -14.73
C VAL A 690 16.36 19.63 -14.56
N ALA A 691 17.08 18.93 -13.68
CA ALA A 691 18.51 19.17 -13.49
C ALA A 691 19.34 18.87 -14.75
N TYR A 692 19.05 17.74 -15.42
CA TYR A 692 19.73 17.35 -16.64
C TYR A 692 19.49 18.35 -17.79
N ASN A 693 18.28 18.92 -17.89
CA ASN A 693 17.99 19.98 -18.86
C ASN A 693 18.83 21.24 -18.59
N GLN A 694 19.01 21.63 -17.32
CA GLN A 694 19.88 22.76 -16.97
C GLN A 694 21.36 22.47 -17.30
N ILE A 695 21.82 21.24 -17.09
CA ILE A 695 23.18 20.84 -17.48
C ILE A 695 23.33 20.85 -19.01
N ASN A 696 22.32 20.41 -19.76
CA ASN A 696 22.33 20.46 -21.23
C ASN A 696 22.36 21.90 -21.76
N GLU A 697 21.66 22.84 -21.13
CA GLU A 697 21.76 24.26 -21.46
C GLU A 697 23.17 24.79 -21.20
N ALA A 698 23.78 24.42 -20.07
CA ALA A 698 25.16 24.79 -19.74
C ALA A 698 26.17 24.21 -20.76
N LEU A 699 25.97 22.98 -21.22
CA LEU A 699 26.77 22.34 -22.27
C LEU A 699 26.58 23.01 -23.63
N LYS A 700 25.35 23.35 -23.98
CA LYS A 700 25.03 24.04 -25.23
C LYS A 700 25.79 25.36 -25.33
N TYR A 701 25.78 26.16 -24.26
CA TYR A 701 26.55 27.40 -24.18
C TYR A 701 28.04 27.16 -24.46
N VAL A 702 28.62 26.11 -23.87
CA VAL A 702 30.03 25.75 -24.11
C VAL A 702 30.29 25.41 -25.58
N THR A 703 29.46 24.56 -26.17
CA THR A 703 29.62 24.14 -27.58
C THR A 703 29.38 25.26 -28.59
N GLU A 704 28.59 26.28 -28.23
CA GLU A 704 28.33 27.45 -29.09
C GLU A 704 29.41 28.54 -28.93
N THR A 705 30.09 28.58 -27.77
CA THR A 705 31.08 29.62 -27.44
C THR A 705 32.52 29.21 -27.76
N PHE A 706 32.85 27.93 -27.58
CA PHE A 706 34.21 27.41 -27.70
C PHE A 706 34.35 26.41 -28.86
N ASP A 707 35.54 26.32 -29.46
CA ASP A 707 35.81 25.38 -30.55
C ASP A 707 35.87 23.95 -30.01
N VAL A 708 34.89 23.13 -30.42
CA VAL A 708 34.74 21.73 -29.99
C VAL A 708 35.95 20.87 -30.37
N GLU A 709 36.70 21.22 -31.41
CA GLU A 709 37.87 20.43 -31.85
C GLU A 709 39.17 20.83 -31.15
N ASN A 710 39.34 22.12 -30.80
CA ASN A 710 40.65 22.66 -30.41
C ASN A 710 40.68 23.41 -29.07
N ASP A 711 39.54 23.81 -28.51
CA ASP A 711 39.46 24.68 -27.32
C ASP A 711 38.27 24.30 -26.42
N LEU A 712 37.99 23.01 -26.30
CA LEU A 712 36.88 22.54 -25.48
C LEU A 712 37.26 22.58 -23.98
N PRO A 713 36.48 23.24 -23.10
CA PRO A 713 36.78 23.28 -21.67
C PRO A 713 36.83 21.88 -21.02
N PRO A 714 37.42 21.74 -19.83
CA PRO A 714 37.26 20.53 -19.04
C PRO A 714 35.79 20.15 -18.78
N PRO A 715 35.42 18.86 -18.71
CA PRO A 715 34.03 18.42 -18.56
C PRO A 715 33.34 19.00 -17.31
N TYR A 716 34.01 18.99 -16.16
CA TYR A 716 33.45 19.54 -14.91
C TYR A 716 33.09 21.04 -14.99
N LEU A 717 33.85 21.86 -15.74
CA LEU A 717 33.49 23.27 -16.00
C LEU A 717 32.35 23.40 -17.00
N SER A 718 32.23 22.43 -17.90
CA SER A 718 31.19 22.40 -18.92
C SER A 718 29.83 22.02 -18.34
N TYR A 719 29.83 21.16 -17.32
CA TYR A 719 28.64 20.74 -16.58
C TYR A 719 28.22 21.70 -15.46
N LEU A 720 29.11 22.61 -15.05
CA LEU A 720 28.80 23.60 -14.03
C LEU A 720 27.72 24.57 -14.55
N LEU A 721 26.67 24.75 -13.75
CA LEU A 721 25.56 25.64 -14.09
C LEU A 721 25.97 27.12 -13.98
N ASP A 722 25.24 28.00 -14.65
CA ASP A 722 25.39 29.44 -14.41
C ASP A 722 24.64 29.84 -13.14
N ASN A 723 25.30 30.60 -12.26
CA ASN A 723 24.72 31.03 -10.99
C ASN A 723 23.58 32.03 -11.21
N SER A 724 22.37 31.65 -10.82
CA SER A 724 21.16 32.47 -10.88
C SER A 724 20.31 32.25 -9.63
N PRO A 725 20.77 32.78 -8.47
CA PRO A 725 20.04 32.70 -7.22
C PRO A 725 18.85 33.67 -7.23
N GLY A 726 17.71 33.25 -6.69
CA GLY A 726 16.52 34.09 -6.58
C GLY A 726 15.37 33.39 -5.86
N ALA A 727 14.16 33.88 -6.07
CA ALA A 727 12.94 33.21 -5.64
C ALA A 727 12.49 32.18 -6.69
N GLY A 728 12.07 31.01 -6.23
CA GLY A 728 11.63 29.91 -7.08
C GLY A 728 11.08 28.77 -6.24
N ASN A 729 10.25 27.93 -6.84
CA ASN A 729 9.76 26.73 -6.16
C ASN A 729 10.74 25.55 -6.33
N VAL A 730 11.71 25.64 -7.24
CA VAL A 730 12.78 24.66 -7.41
C VAL A 730 14.13 25.34 -7.35
N HIS A 731 15.08 24.75 -6.61
CA HIS A 731 16.46 25.22 -6.52
C HIS A 731 17.42 24.04 -6.73
N ILE A 732 18.37 24.20 -7.66
CA ILE A 732 19.48 23.27 -7.86
C ILE A 732 20.71 23.91 -7.24
N VAL A 733 21.25 23.30 -6.18
CA VAL A 733 22.46 23.77 -5.49
C VAL A 733 23.59 22.79 -5.81
N GLN A 734 24.57 23.25 -6.59
CA GLN A 734 25.63 22.42 -7.17
C GLN A 734 26.99 22.71 -6.53
N LYS A 735 27.76 21.65 -6.26
CA LYS A 735 29.14 21.67 -5.72
C LYS A 735 30.04 20.76 -6.52
N THR A 736 31.33 21.10 -6.58
CA THR A 736 32.35 20.31 -7.27
C THR A 736 33.49 20.01 -6.30
N PHE A 737 33.91 18.76 -6.22
CA PHE A 737 35.04 18.34 -5.38
C PHE A 737 36.03 17.51 -6.17
N GLN A 738 37.30 17.59 -5.79
CA GLN A 738 38.38 16.70 -6.22
C GLN A 738 38.81 15.83 -5.02
N GLY A 739 38.71 14.51 -5.15
CA GLY A 739 39.07 13.58 -4.08
C GLY A 739 38.00 13.41 -2.98
N GLU A 740 38.44 13.18 -1.73
CA GLU A 740 37.55 13.03 -0.58
C GLU A 740 36.89 14.37 -0.19
N PHE A 741 35.60 14.32 0.14
CA PHE A 741 34.83 15.49 0.55
C PHE A 741 33.79 15.17 1.61
N GLU A 742 33.33 16.21 2.31
CA GLU A 742 32.27 16.14 3.32
C GLU A 742 31.54 17.48 3.40
N PHE A 743 30.22 17.49 3.32
CA PHE A 743 29.41 18.70 3.54
C PHE A 743 28.01 18.34 4.03
N ASP A 744 27.35 19.34 4.62
CA ASP A 744 26.04 19.18 5.25
C ASP A 744 24.94 19.97 4.53
N LEU A 745 23.75 19.37 4.45
CA LEU A 745 22.47 20.04 4.19
C LEU A 745 21.65 20.01 5.48
N ILE A 746 21.31 21.19 6.00
CA ILE A 746 20.67 21.36 7.32
C ILE A 746 19.36 22.11 7.14
N LEU A 747 18.24 21.53 7.58
CA LEU A 747 16.97 22.22 7.74
C LEU A 747 16.77 22.55 9.22
N ASN A 748 16.67 23.84 9.54
CA ASN A 748 16.27 24.31 10.86
C ASN A 748 14.88 24.95 10.77
N SER A 749 13.94 24.44 11.56
CA SER A 749 12.64 25.08 11.76
C SER A 749 12.78 26.23 12.76
N GLU A 750 12.07 27.34 12.55
CA GLU A 750 12.12 28.50 13.47
C GLU A 750 11.54 28.16 14.85
N ASP A 751 10.57 27.25 14.90
CA ASP A 751 9.87 26.81 16.11
C ASP A 751 10.52 25.62 16.82
N ALA A 752 11.65 25.11 16.31
CA ALA A 752 12.37 24.00 16.91
C ALA A 752 13.13 24.45 18.18
N ASP A 753 13.08 23.61 19.22
CA ASP A 753 13.71 23.90 20.52
C ASP A 753 15.26 23.90 20.44
N GLU A 754 15.84 23.13 19.50
CA GLU A 754 17.28 23.06 19.27
C GLU A 754 17.64 23.31 17.79
N VAL A 755 18.73 24.06 17.57
CA VAL A 755 19.29 24.34 16.25
C VAL A 755 20.37 23.31 15.90
N ILE A 756 20.27 22.71 14.72
CA ILE A 756 21.27 21.79 14.20
C ILE A 756 22.44 22.56 13.59
N THR A 757 23.65 22.14 13.95
CA THR A 757 24.91 22.60 13.37
C THR A 757 25.75 21.40 12.93
N SER A 758 26.80 21.62 12.14
CA SER A 758 27.74 20.55 11.73
C SER A 758 28.34 19.77 12.92
N GLU A 759 28.57 20.42 14.06
CA GLU A 759 29.11 19.78 15.27
C GLU A 759 28.06 18.91 15.96
N THR A 760 26.80 19.34 15.95
CA THR A 760 25.68 18.59 16.52
C THR A 760 25.43 17.29 15.75
N ILE A 761 25.65 17.27 14.43
CA ILE A 761 25.46 16.10 13.58
C ILE A 761 26.33 14.92 14.06
N ASP A 762 27.63 15.13 14.28
CA ASP A 762 28.55 14.07 14.72
C ASP A 762 28.13 13.48 16.08
N LYS A 763 27.76 14.36 17.01
CA LYS A 763 27.30 13.94 18.33
C LYS A 763 26.02 13.10 18.24
N LYS A 764 25.02 13.59 17.50
CA LYS A 764 23.73 12.90 17.34
C LYS A 764 23.86 11.59 16.56
N ALA A 765 24.68 11.55 15.51
CA ALA A 765 24.96 10.32 14.79
C ALA A 765 25.56 9.25 15.72
N SER A 766 26.53 9.62 16.58
CA SER A 766 27.11 8.70 17.56
C SER A 766 26.10 8.23 18.62
N GLU A 767 25.22 9.11 19.09
CA GLU A 767 24.13 8.76 20.03
C GLU A 767 23.13 7.79 19.38
N ASN A 768 22.73 8.08 18.14
CA ASN A 768 21.81 7.26 17.37
C ASN A 768 22.37 5.85 17.13
N SER A 769 23.62 5.74 16.69
CA SER A 769 24.28 4.45 16.45
C SER A 769 24.31 3.58 17.71
N LYS A 770 24.71 4.15 18.86
CA LYS A 770 24.71 3.42 20.15
C LYS A 770 23.32 2.99 20.57
N SER A 771 22.31 3.86 20.38
CA SER A 771 20.92 3.55 20.71
C SER A 771 20.37 2.45 19.81
N TYR A 772 20.67 2.50 18.51
CA TYR A 772 20.27 1.50 17.53
C TYR A 772 20.88 0.14 17.86
N ASP A 773 22.19 0.09 18.09
CA ASP A 773 22.92 -1.13 18.44
C ASP A 773 22.38 -1.80 19.69
N LYS A 774 22.19 -1.01 20.76
CA LYS A 774 21.62 -1.50 22.00
C LYS A 774 20.24 -2.13 21.77
N ARG A 775 19.34 -1.42 21.08
CA ARG A 775 17.98 -1.89 20.83
C ARG A 775 17.97 -3.12 19.92
N TYR A 776 18.82 -3.15 18.89
CA TYR A 776 18.93 -4.30 17.99
C TYR A 776 19.34 -5.56 18.75
N SER A 777 20.35 -5.46 19.62
CA SER A 777 20.76 -6.58 20.47
C SER A 777 19.69 -6.98 21.48
N GLU A 778 18.87 -6.07 21.98
CA GLU A 778 17.78 -6.41 22.90
C GLU A 778 16.61 -7.16 22.23
N LEU A 779 16.33 -6.87 20.95
CA LEU A 779 15.14 -7.39 20.26
C LEU A 779 15.42 -8.50 19.25
N PHE A 780 16.54 -8.43 18.56
CA PHE A 780 16.83 -9.23 17.37
C PHE A 780 18.19 -9.93 17.44
N GLU A 781 18.71 -10.18 18.64
CA GLU A 781 19.94 -10.96 18.78
C GLU A 781 19.78 -12.34 18.11
N PRO A 782 20.58 -12.65 17.08
CA PRO A 782 20.48 -13.91 16.36
C PRO A 782 20.70 -15.11 17.29
N GLN A 783 19.79 -16.08 17.21
CA GLN A 783 19.85 -17.29 18.01
C GLN A 783 20.56 -18.42 17.26
N ALA A 784 21.16 -19.35 18.00
CA ALA A 784 21.87 -20.49 17.42
C ALA A 784 21.05 -21.22 16.33
N PRO A 785 21.65 -21.63 15.21
CA PRO A 785 23.09 -21.70 14.94
C PRO A 785 23.72 -20.40 14.39
N PHE A 786 22.97 -19.30 14.28
CA PHE A 786 23.43 -18.05 13.64
C PHE A 786 24.26 -17.18 14.58
N VAL A 787 25.43 -17.68 14.98
CA VAL A 787 26.33 -16.98 15.90
C VAL A 787 27.41 -16.19 15.16
N GLY A 788 27.75 -15.00 15.69
CA GLY A 788 28.86 -14.18 15.21
C GLY A 788 28.45 -12.82 14.66
N GLU A 789 29.43 -11.92 14.53
CA GLU A 789 29.21 -10.51 14.14
C GLU A 789 28.66 -10.36 12.70
N ASP A 790 29.00 -11.28 11.80
CA ASP A 790 28.52 -11.27 10.41
C ASP A 790 26.97 -11.37 10.34
N PHE A 791 26.36 -12.22 11.17
CA PHE A 791 24.89 -12.36 11.21
C PHE A 791 24.21 -11.15 11.84
N VAL A 792 24.85 -10.53 12.84
CA VAL A 792 24.38 -9.26 13.42
C VAL A 792 24.43 -8.15 12.37
N LYS A 793 25.54 -8.02 11.63
CA LYS A 793 25.67 -7.04 10.54
C LYS A 793 24.61 -7.27 9.45
N PHE A 794 24.44 -8.53 9.04
CA PHE A 794 23.42 -8.92 8.08
C PHE A 794 22.01 -8.56 8.53
N GLY A 795 21.65 -8.91 9.77
CA GLY A 795 20.32 -8.62 10.29
C GLY A 795 20.06 -7.12 10.51
N LYS A 796 21.07 -6.33 10.93
CA LYS A 796 20.99 -4.86 10.97
C LYS A 796 20.76 -4.27 9.59
N SER A 797 21.47 -4.77 8.57
CA SER A 797 21.29 -4.37 7.18
C SER A 797 19.87 -4.64 6.70
N MET A 798 19.30 -5.82 6.99
CA MET A 798 17.93 -6.16 6.57
C MET A 798 16.88 -5.27 7.23
N LEU A 799 16.95 -5.10 8.55
CA LEU A 799 16.02 -4.25 9.29
C LEU A 799 16.11 -2.77 8.88
N SER A 800 17.33 -2.24 8.75
CA SER A 800 17.56 -0.84 8.41
C SER A 800 17.06 -0.51 7.01
N ASN A 801 17.22 -1.42 6.05
CA ASN A 801 16.75 -1.19 4.67
C ASN A 801 15.25 -1.39 4.51
N LEU A 802 14.62 -2.25 5.32
CA LEU A 802 13.16 -2.30 5.43
C LEU A 802 12.62 -0.96 5.93
N MET A 803 13.14 -0.45 7.04
CA MET A 803 12.74 0.86 7.59
C MET A 803 13.09 2.02 6.66
N GLY A 804 14.24 1.97 5.99
CA GLY A 804 14.68 2.95 5.01
C GLY A 804 13.90 2.89 3.69
N GLY A 805 13.07 1.88 3.49
CA GLY A 805 12.08 1.78 2.42
C GLY A 805 10.75 2.44 2.75
N ILE A 806 10.52 2.88 3.99
CA ILE A 806 9.29 3.59 4.36
C ILE A 806 9.22 4.93 3.62
N GLY A 807 8.08 5.15 2.96
CA GLY A 807 7.81 6.31 2.13
C GLY A 807 6.49 6.98 2.47
N TYR A 808 6.35 8.22 1.98
CA TYR A 808 5.11 8.98 2.02
C TYR A 808 4.71 9.38 0.61
N PHE A 809 3.51 8.97 0.23
CA PHE A 809 2.95 9.09 -1.11
C PHE A 809 1.66 9.90 -1.05
N HIS A 810 1.44 10.75 -2.06
CA HIS A 810 0.23 11.53 -2.22
C HIS A 810 -0.08 11.70 -3.70
N GLY A 811 -1.36 11.55 -4.07
CA GLY A 811 -1.86 11.83 -5.41
C GLY A 811 -3.00 10.91 -5.83
N ASP A 812 -3.40 11.03 -7.09
CA ASP A 812 -4.52 10.25 -7.64
C ASP A 812 -4.09 8.82 -8.04
N GLN A 813 -5.05 7.91 -7.97
CA GLN A 813 -5.02 6.56 -8.53
C GLN A 813 -5.80 6.48 -9.84
N VAL A 814 -5.55 5.44 -10.64
CA VAL A 814 -6.34 5.12 -11.83
C VAL A 814 -7.26 3.94 -11.50
N ILE A 815 -8.58 4.16 -11.46
CA ILE A 815 -9.56 3.17 -10.97
C ILE A 815 -10.69 2.98 -11.98
N ASP A 816 -11.02 1.72 -12.30
CA ASP A 816 -12.21 1.35 -13.09
C ASP A 816 -13.37 0.95 -12.17
N ARG A 817 -14.29 1.91 -11.92
CA ARG A 817 -15.55 1.69 -11.19
C ARG A 817 -16.76 1.45 -12.09
N SER A 818 -16.56 0.97 -13.32
CA SER A 818 -17.67 0.74 -14.26
C SER A 818 -18.61 -0.38 -13.80
N TYR A 819 -18.11 -1.35 -13.02
CA TYR A 819 -18.83 -2.56 -12.61
C TYR A 819 -19.55 -3.23 -13.79
N ALA A 820 -18.85 -3.27 -14.92
CA ALA A 820 -19.26 -3.95 -16.13
C ALA A 820 -19.88 -5.33 -15.82
N PRO A 821 -21.03 -5.70 -16.43
CA PRO A 821 -21.66 -7.01 -16.20
C PRO A 821 -20.70 -8.19 -16.43
N GLU A 822 -19.74 -8.04 -17.35
CA GLU A 822 -18.71 -9.01 -17.67
C GLU A 822 -17.77 -9.31 -16.49
N TYR A 823 -17.58 -8.36 -15.56
CA TYR A 823 -16.78 -8.53 -14.35
C TYR A 823 -17.46 -9.40 -13.27
N LYS A 824 -18.72 -9.79 -13.45
CA LYS A 824 -19.37 -10.75 -12.55
C LYS A 824 -18.83 -12.17 -12.72
N GLU A 825 -18.27 -12.48 -13.90
CA GLU A 825 -17.64 -13.77 -14.21
C GLU A 825 -18.58 -14.98 -14.00
N GLU A 826 -19.85 -14.85 -14.41
CA GLU A 826 -20.89 -15.87 -14.20
C GLU A 826 -20.92 -16.95 -15.31
N ARG A 827 -20.21 -16.75 -16.42
CA ARG A 827 -20.22 -17.65 -17.59
C ARG A 827 -18.84 -18.25 -17.85
N GLU A 828 -18.80 -19.44 -18.44
CA GLU A 828 -17.57 -19.97 -19.03
C GLU A 828 -16.98 -18.99 -20.04
N GLY A 829 -15.65 -18.91 -20.14
CA GLY A 829 -15.00 -17.91 -20.98
C GLY A 829 -14.95 -16.51 -20.39
N PHE A 830 -15.34 -16.30 -19.12
CA PHE A 830 -15.45 -14.97 -18.49
C PHE A 830 -14.18 -14.10 -18.62
N TRP A 831 -12.99 -14.68 -18.70
CA TRP A 831 -11.74 -13.93 -18.80
C TRP A 831 -11.63 -13.16 -20.13
N GLN A 832 -12.27 -13.64 -21.19
CA GLN A 832 -12.35 -12.97 -22.49
C GLN A 832 -13.32 -11.79 -22.42
N GLU A 833 -14.52 -12.02 -21.87
CA GLU A 833 -15.53 -10.96 -21.68
C GLU A 833 -15.01 -9.86 -20.75
N ALA A 834 -14.31 -10.22 -19.67
CA ALA A 834 -13.67 -9.26 -18.78
C ALA A 834 -12.53 -8.50 -19.48
N ALA A 835 -11.79 -9.14 -20.40
CA ALA A 835 -10.78 -8.45 -21.20
C ALA A 835 -11.43 -7.44 -22.16
N GLU A 836 -12.50 -7.81 -22.86
CA GLU A 836 -13.29 -6.91 -23.71
C GLU A 836 -13.84 -5.73 -22.90
N ALA A 837 -14.28 -5.95 -21.66
CA ALA A 837 -14.73 -4.90 -20.77
C ALA A 837 -13.62 -3.91 -20.41
N ARG A 838 -12.39 -4.40 -20.14
CA ARG A 838 -11.22 -3.55 -19.87
C ARG A 838 -10.79 -2.74 -21.09
N GLU A 839 -10.92 -3.28 -22.30
CA GLU A 839 -10.63 -2.56 -23.56
C GLU A 839 -11.57 -1.36 -23.80
N ARG A 840 -12.67 -1.24 -23.05
CA ARG A 840 -13.54 -0.06 -23.10
C ARG A 840 -12.94 1.18 -22.43
N HIS A 841 -11.82 1.04 -21.71
CA HIS A 841 -11.10 2.13 -21.06
C HIS A 841 -11.99 3.02 -20.17
N ALA A 842 -12.77 2.39 -19.28
CA ALA A 842 -13.73 3.08 -18.40
C ALA A 842 -13.08 3.66 -17.13
N GLU A 843 -11.78 3.42 -16.92
CA GLU A 843 -11.00 3.92 -15.80
C GLU A 843 -10.95 5.45 -15.72
N LYS A 844 -10.84 5.97 -14.50
CA LYS A 844 -10.73 7.40 -14.20
C LYS A 844 -9.67 7.66 -13.14
N LEU A 845 -9.19 8.90 -13.10
CA LEU A 845 -8.42 9.38 -11.96
C LEU A 845 -9.35 9.61 -10.76
N GLU A 846 -8.98 9.03 -9.62
CA GLU A 846 -9.68 9.17 -8.34
C GLU A 846 -8.68 9.54 -7.26
N GLY A 847 -9.05 10.47 -6.37
CA GLY A 847 -8.15 10.99 -5.35
C GLY A 847 -8.41 12.47 -5.03
N PRO A 848 -7.46 13.14 -4.35
CA PRO A 848 -6.15 12.61 -3.97
C PRO A 848 -6.25 11.61 -2.81
N PHE A 849 -5.36 10.62 -2.81
CA PHE A 849 -5.11 9.73 -1.68
C PHE A 849 -3.75 10.05 -1.04
N GLU A 850 -3.58 9.64 0.21
CA GLU A 850 -2.32 9.70 0.95
C GLU A 850 -1.99 8.34 1.53
N LEU A 851 -0.71 7.96 1.51
CA LEU A 851 -0.25 6.71 2.08
C LEU A 851 1.16 6.85 2.68
N PHE A 852 1.29 6.48 3.95
CA PHE A 852 2.54 6.27 4.66
C PHE A 852 2.75 4.77 4.85
N THR A 853 3.76 4.21 4.18
CA THR A 853 3.91 2.76 4.05
C THR A 853 5.35 2.37 3.76
N SER A 854 5.71 1.13 4.09
CA SER A 854 6.92 0.51 3.54
C SER A 854 6.73 0.08 2.08
N VAL A 855 7.83 -0.25 1.40
CA VAL A 855 7.83 -0.65 -0.01
C VAL A 855 8.62 -1.95 -0.20
N PRO A 856 8.20 -2.85 -1.12
CA PRO A 856 8.89 -4.14 -1.29
C PRO A 856 10.35 -4.00 -1.75
N SER A 857 10.61 -3.05 -2.64
CA SER A 857 11.93 -2.78 -3.20
C SER A 857 12.02 -1.33 -3.69
N ARG A 858 13.04 -0.59 -3.23
CA ARG A 858 13.32 0.81 -3.62
C ARG A 858 13.52 1.02 -5.14
N PRO A 859 14.29 0.18 -5.87
CA PRO A 859 14.55 0.42 -7.30
C PRO A 859 13.38 0.08 -8.22
N PHE A 860 12.57 -0.94 -7.89
CA PHE A 860 11.57 -1.50 -8.80
C PHE A 860 10.13 -1.30 -8.32
N PHE A 861 9.89 -1.43 -7.02
CA PHE A 861 8.58 -1.34 -6.38
C PHE A 861 8.49 -0.21 -5.34
N PRO A 862 8.83 1.06 -5.64
CA PRO A 862 8.83 2.14 -4.63
C PRO A 862 7.40 2.68 -4.37
N ARG A 863 6.49 1.82 -3.94
CA ARG A 863 5.08 2.10 -3.66
C ARG A 863 4.48 1.04 -2.74
N GLY A 864 3.30 1.32 -2.19
CA GLY A 864 2.61 0.40 -1.29
C GLY A 864 1.97 -0.77 -2.02
N PHE A 865 2.18 -1.99 -1.49
CA PHE A 865 1.47 -3.20 -1.90
C PHE A 865 0.75 -3.81 -0.70
N LEU A 866 -0.56 -4.03 -0.81
CA LEU A 866 -1.44 -4.33 0.32
C LEU A 866 -1.03 -5.61 1.03
N TRP A 867 -0.80 -6.69 0.27
CA TRP A 867 -0.48 -7.98 0.87
C TRP A 867 0.98 -8.07 1.35
N ASP A 868 1.91 -7.34 0.74
CA ASP A 868 3.31 -7.25 1.19
C ASP A 868 3.39 -6.56 2.56
N GLU A 869 2.58 -5.53 2.80
CA GLU A 869 2.70 -4.69 3.99
C GLU A 869 2.51 -5.46 5.30
N GLY A 870 1.58 -6.41 5.33
CA GLY A 870 1.41 -7.27 6.50
C GLY A 870 2.67 -8.06 6.85
N PHE A 871 3.50 -8.44 5.87
CA PHE A 871 4.79 -9.10 6.12
C PHE A 871 5.91 -8.11 6.47
N HIS A 872 5.89 -6.91 5.86
CA HIS A 872 6.83 -5.84 6.20
C HIS A 872 6.74 -5.46 7.67
N LEU A 873 5.51 -5.35 8.18
CA LEU A 873 5.23 -4.83 9.50
C LEU A 873 5.57 -5.81 10.64
N ILE A 874 5.79 -7.09 10.37
CA ILE A 874 6.11 -8.10 11.39
C ILE A 874 7.40 -7.73 12.16
N PRO A 875 8.57 -7.59 11.51
CA PRO A 875 9.77 -7.11 12.21
C PRO A 875 9.66 -5.65 12.66
N VAL A 876 8.87 -4.80 11.98
CA VAL A 876 8.68 -3.41 12.40
C VAL A 876 7.90 -3.32 13.72
N ALA A 877 6.91 -4.18 13.94
CA ALA A 877 6.10 -4.23 15.15
C ALA A 877 6.93 -4.57 16.40
N ASP A 878 7.97 -5.39 16.27
CA ASP A 878 8.93 -5.63 17.36
C ASP A 878 9.80 -4.40 17.62
N TRP A 879 10.22 -3.71 16.56
CA TRP A 879 11.08 -2.54 16.66
C TRP A 879 10.34 -1.31 17.18
N ASP A 880 9.11 -1.06 16.73
CA ASP A 880 8.31 0.13 16.97
C ASP A 880 6.82 -0.13 16.66
N VAL A 881 6.06 -0.52 17.67
CA VAL A 881 4.62 -0.82 17.55
C VAL A 881 3.86 0.41 17.09
N ASP A 882 4.12 1.57 17.65
CA ASP A 882 3.41 2.81 17.32
C ASP A 882 3.62 3.23 15.85
N LEU A 883 4.83 3.06 15.30
CA LEU A 883 5.07 3.23 13.86
C LEU A 883 4.23 2.24 13.03
N THR A 884 4.18 0.98 13.45
CA THR A 884 3.36 -0.05 12.80
C THR A 884 1.88 0.32 12.81
N LEU A 885 1.34 0.80 13.93
CA LEU A 885 -0.05 1.24 14.03
C LEU A 885 -0.33 2.44 13.12
N ASP A 886 0.60 3.39 13.02
CA ASP A 886 0.48 4.53 12.11
C ASP A 886 0.42 4.10 10.64
N ILE A 887 1.20 3.10 10.23
CA ILE A 887 1.16 2.54 8.87
C ILE A 887 -0.17 1.79 8.64
N VAL A 888 -0.61 0.94 9.58
CA VAL A 888 -1.91 0.26 9.50
C VAL A 888 -3.03 1.27 9.35
N ARG A 889 -3.04 2.32 10.18
CA ARG A 889 -4.00 3.42 10.12
C ARG A 889 -3.94 4.10 8.75
N SER A 890 -2.75 4.33 8.18
CA SER A 890 -2.62 4.92 6.85
C SER A 890 -3.20 4.05 5.74
N TRP A 891 -3.05 2.73 5.79
CA TRP A 891 -3.66 1.82 4.82
C TRP A 891 -5.18 1.80 4.92
N PHE A 892 -5.73 1.67 6.13
CA PHE A 892 -7.18 1.66 6.33
C PHE A 892 -7.84 3.01 6.05
N LYS A 893 -7.12 4.13 6.04
CA LYS A 893 -7.63 5.41 5.52
C LYS A 893 -7.91 5.40 4.02
N THR A 894 -7.33 4.46 3.26
CA THR A 894 -7.58 4.30 1.83
C THR A 894 -8.77 3.39 1.51
N ILE A 895 -9.41 2.80 2.54
CA ILE A 895 -10.59 1.95 2.35
C ILE A 895 -11.77 2.76 1.83
N ASP A 896 -12.47 2.26 0.82
CA ASP A 896 -13.67 2.91 0.34
C ASP A 896 -14.92 2.58 1.18
N GLU A 897 -16.05 3.16 0.80
CA GLU A 897 -17.33 2.96 1.47
C GLU A 897 -17.83 1.50 1.36
N ASP A 898 -17.43 0.80 0.29
CA ASP A 898 -17.80 -0.60 0.05
C ASP A 898 -16.92 -1.59 0.82
N GLY A 899 -15.74 -1.18 1.28
CA GLY A 899 -14.77 -2.00 2.02
C GLY A 899 -13.56 -2.46 1.22
N TRP A 900 -13.36 -1.94 0.00
CA TRP A 900 -12.22 -2.28 -0.84
C TRP A 900 -11.00 -1.40 -0.54
N ILE A 901 -9.82 -2.00 -0.63
CA ILE A 901 -8.52 -1.33 -0.63
C ILE A 901 -7.78 -1.79 -1.88
N ALA A 902 -7.26 -0.86 -2.68
CA ALA A 902 -6.47 -1.20 -3.86
C ALA A 902 -5.22 -2.00 -3.48
N ARG A 903 -4.97 -3.09 -4.23
CA ARG A 903 -3.84 -3.99 -4.00
C ARG A 903 -2.47 -3.32 -4.15
N GLU A 904 -2.40 -2.31 -5.02
CA GLU A 904 -1.18 -1.60 -5.38
C GLU A 904 -1.49 -0.10 -5.42
N GLN A 905 -0.84 0.67 -4.53
CA GLN A 905 -1.16 2.07 -4.27
C GLN A 905 -0.26 2.97 -5.11
N ILE A 906 -0.68 3.26 -6.35
CA ILE A 906 0.09 4.03 -7.33
C ILE A 906 -0.36 5.50 -7.29
N LEU A 907 0.13 6.25 -6.29
CA LEU A 907 -0.35 7.61 -6.01
C LEU A 907 0.46 8.68 -6.77
N GLY A 908 -0.16 9.32 -7.75
CA GLY A 908 0.47 10.44 -8.49
C GLY A 908 1.41 10.00 -9.63
N PRO A 909 1.98 10.96 -10.38
CA PRO A 909 2.74 10.70 -11.60
C PRO A 909 4.10 10.03 -11.34
N GLU A 910 4.74 10.29 -10.19
CA GLU A 910 6.07 9.74 -9.87
C GLU A 910 6.03 8.22 -9.70
N PRO A 911 5.19 7.61 -8.84
CA PRO A 911 5.02 6.16 -8.81
C PRO A 911 4.51 5.58 -10.14
N ARG A 912 3.56 6.24 -10.82
CA ARG A 912 3.04 5.80 -12.13
C ARG A 912 4.14 5.67 -13.18
N SER A 913 5.18 6.52 -13.14
CA SER A 913 6.31 6.44 -14.07
C SER A 913 7.12 5.14 -13.98
N LYS A 914 7.00 4.40 -12.87
CA LYS A 914 7.65 3.12 -12.61
C LYS A 914 6.74 1.92 -12.89
N VAL A 915 5.53 2.13 -13.41
CA VAL A 915 4.54 1.07 -13.66
C VAL A 915 4.09 1.12 -15.12
N PRO A 916 4.18 0.01 -15.89
CA PRO A 916 3.58 -0.08 -17.22
C PRO A 916 2.08 0.22 -17.18
N ALA A 917 1.56 0.87 -18.23
CA ALA A 917 0.19 1.41 -18.24
C ALA A 917 -0.88 0.34 -18.00
N GLU A 918 -0.65 -0.87 -18.50
CA GLU A 918 -1.53 -2.05 -18.35
C GLU A 918 -1.69 -2.53 -16.90
N PHE A 919 -0.77 -2.17 -15.99
CA PHE A 919 -0.82 -2.53 -14.57
C PHE A 919 -1.22 -1.35 -13.66
N GLN A 920 -1.45 -0.15 -14.22
CA GLN A 920 -1.80 1.02 -13.41
C GLN A 920 -3.25 0.96 -12.91
N VAL A 921 -4.15 0.42 -13.72
CA VAL A 921 -5.60 0.43 -13.43
C VAL A 921 -5.91 -0.54 -12.28
N GLN A 922 -6.59 -0.02 -11.26
CA GLN A 922 -7.09 -0.80 -10.13
C GLN A 922 -8.58 -1.09 -10.30
N TYR A 923 -9.02 -2.27 -9.86
CA TYR A 923 -10.39 -2.77 -10.04
C TYR A 923 -11.03 -3.08 -8.67
N PRO A 924 -12.10 -2.38 -8.25
CA PRO A 924 -12.70 -2.52 -6.92
C PRO A 924 -13.33 -3.86 -6.55
N HIS A 925 -13.39 -4.80 -7.50
CA HIS A 925 -13.88 -6.15 -7.30
C HIS A 925 -12.74 -7.19 -7.25
N TYR A 926 -11.49 -6.76 -7.47
CA TYR A 926 -10.30 -7.59 -7.32
C TYR A 926 -9.74 -7.41 -5.91
N ALA A 927 -9.62 -8.54 -5.22
CA ALA A 927 -9.10 -8.63 -3.85
C ALA A 927 -7.59 -8.91 -3.83
N ASN A 928 -7.00 -8.90 -2.63
CA ASN A 928 -5.63 -9.34 -2.38
C ASN A 928 -5.52 -9.93 -0.96
N PRO A 929 -4.57 -10.83 -0.64
CA PRO A 929 -4.50 -11.42 0.70
C PRO A 929 -4.49 -10.37 1.84
N PRO A 930 -5.33 -10.53 2.88
CA PRO A 930 -5.57 -9.55 3.92
C PRO A 930 -4.50 -9.62 5.03
N THR A 931 -3.22 -9.54 4.67
CA THR A 931 -2.09 -9.79 5.59
C THR A 931 -1.97 -8.76 6.72
N LEU A 932 -2.56 -7.56 6.60
CA LEU A 932 -2.65 -6.58 7.69
C LEU A 932 -3.39 -7.12 8.93
N PHE A 933 -4.27 -8.12 8.78
CA PHE A 933 -4.93 -8.77 9.91
C PHE A 933 -3.93 -9.49 10.83
N LEU A 934 -2.80 -9.96 10.30
CA LEU A 934 -1.72 -10.57 11.10
C LEU A 934 -1.17 -9.59 12.13
N ILE A 935 -0.99 -8.34 11.71
CA ILE A 935 -0.40 -7.28 12.52
C ILE A 935 -1.39 -6.81 13.59
N VAL A 936 -2.65 -6.61 13.21
CA VAL A 936 -3.69 -6.19 14.15
C VAL A 936 -3.94 -7.26 15.21
N GLU A 937 -4.00 -8.53 14.82
CA GLU A 937 -4.14 -9.65 15.76
C GLU A 937 -2.95 -9.72 16.72
N THR A 938 -1.73 -9.59 16.20
CA THR A 938 -0.49 -9.54 17.00
C THR A 938 -0.53 -8.40 18.02
N PHE A 939 -0.90 -7.20 17.59
CA PHE A 939 -1.01 -6.04 18.48
C PHE A 939 -2.04 -6.29 19.60
N MET A 940 -3.23 -6.78 19.26
CA MET A 940 -4.26 -7.10 20.23
C MET A 940 -3.80 -8.18 21.23
N ASN A 941 -3.08 -9.20 20.77
CA ASN A 941 -2.50 -10.23 21.63
C ASN A 941 -1.49 -9.64 22.62
N ARG A 942 -0.57 -8.78 22.16
CA ARG A 942 0.41 -8.09 23.01
C ARG A 942 -0.27 -7.16 24.02
N LEU A 943 -1.30 -6.42 23.59
CA LEU A 943 -2.08 -5.52 24.44
C LEU A 943 -2.81 -6.28 25.56
N ARG A 944 -3.27 -7.52 25.31
CA ARG A 944 -3.81 -8.40 26.35
C ARG A 944 -2.73 -8.90 27.30
N ALA A 945 -1.58 -9.32 26.76
CA ALA A 945 -0.49 -9.93 27.52
C ALA A 945 0.17 -8.97 28.52
N THR A 946 0.28 -7.68 28.18
CA THR A 946 0.77 -6.63 29.10
C THR A 946 -0.15 -6.46 30.32
N GLY A 947 -1.42 -6.86 30.19
CA GLY A 947 -2.48 -6.64 31.17
C GLY A 947 -2.84 -5.17 31.30
N ILE A 948 -4.05 -4.86 31.79
CA ILE A 948 -4.48 -3.47 32.08
C ILE A 948 -3.73 -2.95 33.33
N LYS A 949 -2.40 -2.98 33.34
CA LYS A 949 -1.58 -2.35 34.37
C LYS A 949 -1.39 -0.89 33.97
N LYS A 950 -2.12 -0.04 34.67
CA LYS A 950 -2.08 1.42 34.58
C LYS A 950 -0.65 1.93 34.66
N ASN A 951 -0.03 2.24 33.54
CA ASN A 951 0.97 3.29 33.56
C ASN A 951 0.19 4.60 33.73
N SER A 952 0.14 5.09 34.97
CA SER A 952 -0.57 6.34 35.32
C SER A 952 0.33 7.57 35.19
N SER A 953 1.54 7.38 34.65
CA SER A 953 2.49 8.47 34.43
C SER A 953 1.89 9.45 33.42
N PRO A 954 1.88 10.76 33.71
CA PRO A 954 1.38 11.74 32.75
C PRO A 954 2.19 11.64 31.45
N ILE A 955 1.51 11.80 30.32
CA ILE A 955 2.17 11.92 29.03
C ILE A 955 2.89 13.27 29.03
N THR A 956 4.13 13.23 28.58
CA THR A 956 5.02 14.39 28.45
C THR A 956 5.78 14.30 27.14
N LYS A 957 6.50 15.37 26.76
CA LYS A 957 7.37 15.37 25.57
C LYS A 957 8.44 14.27 25.58
N ASP A 958 8.84 13.77 26.75
CA ASP A 958 9.87 12.74 26.91
C ASP A 958 9.29 11.31 26.95
N THR A 959 7.99 11.14 26.70
CA THR A 959 7.32 9.84 26.72
C THR A 959 7.94 8.91 25.69
N PRO A 960 8.36 7.68 26.04
CA PRO A 960 8.83 6.70 25.07
C PRO A 960 7.72 6.35 24.06
N LEU A 961 7.92 6.70 22.79
CA LEU A 961 6.86 6.62 21.79
C LEU A 961 6.73 5.25 21.11
N ARG A 962 7.75 4.39 21.15
CA ARG A 962 7.78 3.17 20.32
C ARG A 962 6.73 2.12 20.68
N ASN A 963 6.34 2.10 21.95
CA ASN A 963 5.37 1.17 22.50
C ASN A 963 4.29 1.92 23.30
N ALA A 964 4.08 3.21 23.04
CA ALA A 964 3.16 4.04 23.83
C ALA A 964 1.75 3.45 23.82
N HIS A 965 1.27 2.91 22.70
CA HIS A 965 -0.06 2.27 22.65
C HIS A 965 -0.14 0.94 23.44
N LEU A 966 0.99 0.29 23.75
CA LEU A 966 1.04 -0.86 24.65
C LEU A 966 1.25 -0.44 26.12
N ASP A 967 2.07 0.59 26.35
CA ASP A 967 2.40 1.12 27.67
C ASP A 967 1.22 1.89 28.29
N TYR A 968 0.34 2.45 27.44
CA TYR A 968 -0.91 3.11 27.81
C TYR A 968 -2.10 2.33 27.21
N PRO A 969 -2.56 1.25 27.87
CA PRO A 969 -3.55 0.34 27.28
C PRO A 969 -4.86 0.98 26.84
N GLN A 970 -5.25 2.10 27.46
CA GLN A 970 -6.45 2.83 27.06
C GLN A 970 -6.32 3.41 25.64
N ALA A 971 -5.16 3.95 25.29
CA ALA A 971 -4.87 4.43 23.93
C ALA A 971 -4.84 3.26 22.93
N GLY A 972 -4.23 2.12 23.31
CA GLY A 972 -4.26 0.90 22.51
C GLY A 972 -5.67 0.36 22.26
N LEU A 973 -6.54 0.37 23.28
CA LEU A 973 -7.94 -0.03 23.14
C LEU A 973 -8.74 0.95 22.26
N GLU A 974 -8.47 2.25 22.35
CA GLU A 974 -9.08 3.25 21.48
C GLU A 974 -8.67 3.09 20.03
N PHE A 975 -7.39 2.84 19.76
CA PHE A 975 -6.93 2.48 18.42
C PHE A 975 -7.69 1.25 17.89
N MET A 976 -7.88 0.23 18.72
CA MET A 976 -8.64 -0.97 18.33
C MET A 976 -10.11 -0.65 18.05
N GLN A 977 -10.74 0.23 18.84
CA GLN A 977 -12.11 0.69 18.62
C GLN A 977 -12.24 1.54 17.34
N GLU A 978 -11.22 2.33 16.99
CA GLU A 978 -11.16 3.11 15.75
C GLU A 978 -11.07 2.20 14.52
N ILE A 979 -10.18 1.21 14.54
CA ILE A 979 -9.87 0.39 13.37
C ILE A 979 -10.87 -0.77 13.16
N TYR A 980 -11.51 -1.25 14.23
CA TYR A 980 -12.40 -2.42 14.19
C TYR A 980 -13.56 -2.29 13.17
N PRO A 981 -14.30 -1.17 13.08
CA PRO A 981 -15.34 -1.00 12.06
C PRO A 981 -14.80 -1.10 10.62
N LEU A 982 -13.56 -0.65 10.37
CA LEU A 982 -12.92 -0.72 9.05
C LEU A 982 -12.49 -2.15 8.71
N LEU A 983 -11.94 -2.88 9.68
CA LEU A 983 -11.62 -4.32 9.55
C LEU A 983 -12.88 -5.14 9.25
N ARG A 984 -13.95 -4.90 9.99
CA ARG A 984 -15.24 -5.53 9.78
C ARG A 984 -15.80 -5.22 8.38
N ARG A 985 -15.74 -3.95 7.94
CA ARG A 985 -16.17 -3.55 6.60
C ARG A 985 -15.38 -4.29 5.51
N GLN A 986 -14.05 -4.35 5.65
CA GLN A 986 -13.22 -5.09 4.70
C GLN A 986 -13.58 -6.58 4.68
N TYR A 987 -13.75 -7.20 5.85
CA TYR A 987 -14.18 -8.60 5.96
C TYR A 987 -15.53 -8.88 5.28
N GLU A 988 -16.53 -8.04 5.53
CA GLU A 988 -17.84 -8.15 4.89
C GLU A 988 -17.73 -7.98 3.36
N TRP A 989 -16.87 -7.06 2.91
CA TRP A 989 -16.54 -6.89 1.49
C TRP A 989 -15.91 -8.15 0.87
N PHE A 990 -14.91 -8.77 1.52
CA PHE A 990 -14.29 -10.01 1.04
C PHE A 990 -15.32 -11.12 0.91
N ARG A 991 -16.11 -11.35 1.97
CA ARG A 991 -17.13 -12.42 1.97
C ARG A 991 -18.19 -12.22 0.90
N ARG A 992 -18.60 -10.98 0.66
CA ARG A 992 -19.61 -10.65 -0.35
C ARG A 992 -19.08 -10.74 -1.77
N THR A 993 -17.92 -10.13 -2.04
CA THR A 993 -17.40 -9.97 -3.41
C THR A 993 -16.67 -11.20 -3.93
N GLN A 994 -16.05 -11.98 -3.04
CA GLN A 994 -15.28 -13.17 -3.41
C GLN A 994 -16.05 -14.47 -3.19
N LYS A 995 -17.37 -14.41 -2.95
CA LYS A 995 -18.23 -15.57 -2.75
C LYS A 995 -18.17 -16.51 -3.97
N GLY A 996 -17.99 -17.80 -3.74
CA GLY A 996 -18.05 -18.85 -4.76
C GLY A 996 -19.47 -19.40 -4.93
N ASP A 997 -19.70 -20.14 -6.01
CA ASP A 997 -20.99 -20.79 -6.25
C ASP A 997 -21.00 -22.20 -5.62
N LEU A 998 -21.84 -22.36 -4.60
CA LEU A 998 -22.08 -23.62 -3.90
C LEU A 998 -23.46 -24.23 -4.21
N ILE A 999 -24.35 -23.48 -4.87
CA ILE A 999 -25.77 -23.84 -4.99
C ILE A 999 -26.05 -24.46 -6.35
N ASN A 1000 -25.43 -23.96 -7.41
CA ASN A 1000 -25.77 -24.36 -8.77
C ASN A 1000 -25.04 -25.62 -9.27
N PHE A 1001 -24.13 -26.19 -8.47
CA PHE A 1001 -23.30 -27.34 -8.84
C PHE A 1001 -23.44 -28.49 -7.83
N ASP A 1002 -23.23 -29.73 -8.26
CA ASP A 1002 -23.39 -30.91 -7.39
C ASP A 1002 -22.14 -31.10 -6.50
N ARG A 1003 -22.22 -30.62 -5.26
CA ARG A 1003 -21.11 -30.62 -4.29
C ARG A 1003 -21.63 -30.87 -2.87
N GLU A 1004 -20.94 -31.76 -2.15
CA GLU A 1004 -21.23 -32.00 -0.73
C GLU A 1004 -20.47 -31.00 0.16
N ALA A 1005 -21.09 -29.87 0.46
CA ALA A 1005 -20.59 -28.91 1.46
C ALA A 1005 -21.15 -29.22 2.86
N ALA A 1006 -20.39 -28.93 3.91
CA ALA A 1006 -20.89 -29.01 5.28
C ALA A 1006 -21.84 -27.85 5.64
N ASN A 1007 -21.77 -26.74 4.89
CA ASN A 1007 -22.73 -25.63 4.89
C ASN A 1007 -22.78 -24.97 3.50
N GLU A 1008 -23.89 -24.28 3.20
CA GLU A 1008 -24.19 -23.71 1.86
C GLU A 1008 -23.66 -22.29 1.64
N VAL A 1009 -22.94 -21.71 2.62
CA VAL A 1009 -22.56 -20.28 2.60
C VAL A 1009 -21.05 -20.10 2.37
N GLU A 1010 -20.23 -20.89 3.07
CA GLU A 1010 -18.79 -20.67 3.16
C GLU A 1010 -18.05 -21.38 2.02
N GLY A 1011 -17.93 -20.72 0.87
CA GLY A 1011 -17.13 -21.13 -0.27
C GLY A 1011 -16.74 -19.91 -1.08
N TYR A 1012 -15.48 -19.85 -1.54
CA TYR A 1012 -14.90 -18.60 -2.05
C TYR A 1012 -14.06 -18.80 -3.31
N ARG A 1013 -14.09 -17.82 -4.22
CA ARG A 1013 -13.36 -17.80 -5.48
C ARG A 1013 -12.74 -16.44 -5.74
N TRP A 1014 -11.46 -16.44 -6.11
CA TRP A 1014 -10.74 -15.23 -6.54
C TRP A 1014 -11.36 -14.68 -7.83
N ARG A 1015 -11.69 -13.39 -7.85
CA ARG A 1015 -12.10 -12.65 -9.04
C ARG A 1015 -10.89 -12.13 -9.82
N GLY A 1016 -11.06 -11.90 -11.12
CA GLY A 1016 -10.05 -11.32 -11.99
C GLY A 1016 -9.00 -12.29 -12.51
N ARG A 1017 -9.19 -13.60 -12.34
CA ARG A 1017 -8.25 -14.58 -12.90
C ARG A 1017 -8.37 -14.67 -14.42
N THR A 1018 -7.26 -14.99 -15.07
CA THR A 1018 -7.18 -15.31 -16.49
C THR A 1018 -6.88 -16.80 -16.66
N GLU A 1019 -6.67 -17.23 -17.91
CA GLU A 1019 -6.16 -18.58 -18.20
C GLU A 1019 -4.81 -18.83 -17.54
N THR A 1020 -3.92 -17.84 -17.55
CA THR A 1020 -2.52 -18.03 -17.13
C THR A 1020 -2.21 -17.52 -15.74
N HIS A 1021 -3.02 -16.59 -15.20
CA HIS A 1021 -2.71 -15.90 -13.96
C HIS A 1021 -3.90 -15.71 -13.02
N CYS A 1022 -3.63 -15.63 -11.72
CA CYS A 1022 -4.57 -15.23 -10.67
C CYS A 1022 -3.94 -14.14 -9.79
N LEU A 1023 -3.77 -12.93 -10.34
CA LEU A 1023 -3.09 -11.80 -9.69
C LEU A 1023 -3.70 -11.41 -8.35
N ALA A 1024 -5.02 -11.56 -8.21
CA ALA A 1024 -5.73 -11.27 -6.96
C ALA A 1024 -5.21 -12.13 -5.79
N SER A 1025 -4.75 -13.36 -6.06
CA SER A 1025 -4.25 -14.25 -5.00
C SER A 1025 -2.89 -13.84 -4.43
N GLY A 1026 -2.13 -12.99 -5.12
CA GLY A 1026 -0.72 -12.71 -4.82
C GLY A 1026 0.25 -13.80 -5.30
N LEU A 1027 -0.25 -14.96 -5.75
CA LEU A 1027 0.53 -16.05 -6.31
C LEU A 1027 0.25 -16.18 -7.82
N ASP A 1028 0.73 -15.17 -8.56
CA ASP A 1028 0.30 -14.82 -9.91
C ASP A 1028 0.17 -16.00 -10.89
N ASP A 1029 1.24 -16.77 -11.12
CA ASP A 1029 1.27 -17.85 -12.11
C ASP A 1029 1.13 -19.25 -11.48
N TYR A 1030 0.82 -19.35 -10.19
CA TYR A 1030 0.63 -20.66 -9.54
C TYR A 1030 -0.47 -21.45 -10.26
N PRO A 1031 -0.25 -22.73 -10.62
CA PRO A 1031 -1.20 -23.49 -11.41
C PRO A 1031 -2.55 -23.67 -10.69
N ARG A 1032 -3.63 -23.29 -11.37
CA ARG A 1032 -5.03 -23.40 -10.94
C ARG A 1032 -5.80 -24.32 -11.90
N ALA A 1033 -7.08 -24.53 -11.64
CA ALA A 1033 -7.97 -25.30 -12.54
C ALA A 1033 -7.93 -24.77 -13.99
N GLN A 1034 -7.94 -25.71 -14.95
CA GLN A 1034 -7.93 -25.45 -16.39
C GLN A 1034 -9.01 -26.27 -17.12
N PRO A 1035 -9.80 -25.64 -18.02
CA PRO A 1035 -9.90 -24.19 -18.22
C PRO A 1035 -10.48 -23.46 -16.98
N PRO A 1036 -10.33 -22.13 -16.87
CA PRO A 1036 -10.97 -21.38 -15.79
C PRO A 1036 -12.50 -21.56 -15.81
N HIS A 1037 -13.12 -21.74 -14.64
CA HIS A 1037 -14.55 -22.03 -14.52
C HIS A 1037 -15.23 -21.22 -13.40
N PRO A 1038 -16.46 -20.68 -13.59
CA PRO A 1038 -17.19 -19.95 -12.55
C PRO A 1038 -17.43 -20.72 -11.24
N GLY A 1039 -17.55 -22.06 -11.34
CA GLY A 1039 -17.72 -23.01 -10.23
C GLY A 1039 -16.45 -23.34 -9.44
N GLU A 1040 -15.33 -22.69 -9.73
CA GLU A 1040 -14.11 -22.83 -8.93
C GLU A 1040 -14.29 -22.38 -7.49
N LEU A 1041 -13.56 -23.01 -6.58
CA LEU A 1041 -13.34 -22.56 -5.21
C LEU A 1041 -11.84 -22.65 -4.91
N HIS A 1042 -11.30 -21.61 -4.29
CA HIS A 1042 -9.88 -21.48 -4.02
C HIS A 1042 -9.58 -21.66 -2.53
N VAL A 1043 -8.71 -22.62 -2.21
CA VAL A 1043 -8.47 -23.02 -0.81
C VAL A 1043 -7.66 -21.98 -0.04
N ASP A 1044 -6.74 -21.30 -0.71
CA ASP A 1044 -5.96 -20.20 -0.15
C ASP A 1044 -6.84 -19.00 0.22
N LEU A 1045 -7.79 -18.62 -0.65
CA LEU A 1045 -8.76 -17.57 -0.36
C LEU A 1045 -9.63 -17.92 0.85
N MET A 1046 -10.14 -19.15 0.90
CA MET A 1046 -10.95 -19.61 2.02
C MET A 1046 -10.16 -19.61 3.32
N ALA A 1047 -8.88 -19.98 3.28
CA ALA A 1047 -7.98 -19.90 4.42
C ALA A 1047 -7.73 -18.45 4.86
N TRP A 1048 -7.55 -17.50 3.93
CA TRP A 1048 -7.42 -16.08 4.24
C TRP A 1048 -8.67 -15.51 4.91
N ILE A 1049 -9.87 -15.84 4.43
CA ILE A 1049 -11.13 -15.42 5.07
C ILE A 1049 -11.31 -16.08 6.44
N GLY A 1050 -10.85 -17.32 6.60
CA GLY A 1050 -10.78 -17.97 7.90
C GLY A 1050 -9.86 -17.24 8.87
N LEU A 1051 -8.69 -16.78 8.43
CA LEU A 1051 -7.80 -15.94 9.22
C LEU A 1051 -8.47 -14.62 9.62
N MET A 1052 -9.07 -13.89 8.67
CA MET A 1052 -9.82 -12.66 8.99
C MET A 1052 -10.89 -12.91 10.05
N THR A 1053 -11.64 -14.02 9.91
CA THR A 1053 -12.70 -14.41 10.85
C THR A 1053 -12.11 -14.71 12.23
N LYS A 1054 -10.98 -15.44 12.29
CA LYS A 1054 -10.25 -15.75 13.54
C LYS A 1054 -9.78 -14.48 14.24
N SER A 1055 -9.16 -13.56 13.50
CA SER A 1055 -8.66 -12.30 14.04
C SER A 1055 -9.82 -11.41 14.53
N LEU A 1056 -10.91 -11.29 13.76
CA LEU A 1056 -12.10 -10.53 14.18
C LEU A 1056 -12.78 -11.13 15.39
N TYR A 1057 -12.89 -12.46 15.47
CA TYR A 1057 -13.37 -13.14 16.68
C TYR A 1057 -12.52 -12.77 17.90
N SER A 1058 -11.19 -12.88 17.78
CA SER A 1058 -10.25 -12.56 18.85
C SER A 1058 -10.36 -11.10 19.31
N ILE A 1059 -10.51 -10.17 18.37
CA ILE A 1059 -10.68 -8.73 18.66
C ILE A 1059 -12.04 -8.44 19.28
N ALA A 1060 -13.13 -8.96 18.71
CA ALA A 1060 -14.49 -8.76 19.21
C ALA A 1060 -14.65 -9.29 20.64
N ASP A 1061 -14.13 -10.50 20.91
CA ASP A 1061 -14.09 -11.07 22.26
C ASP A 1061 -13.30 -10.18 23.22
N SER A 1062 -12.16 -9.63 22.76
CA SER A 1062 -11.33 -8.73 23.58
C SER A 1062 -11.96 -7.37 23.86
N LEU A 1063 -12.80 -6.87 22.95
CA LEU A 1063 -13.54 -5.62 23.09
C LEU A 1063 -14.91 -5.80 23.79
N ASP A 1064 -15.22 -7.01 24.28
CA ASP A 1064 -16.51 -7.40 24.88
C ASP A 1064 -17.72 -7.24 23.93
N LEU A 1065 -17.49 -7.36 22.62
CA LEU A 1065 -18.51 -7.34 21.56
C LEU A 1065 -19.10 -8.73 21.36
N LYS A 1066 -19.88 -9.20 22.34
CA LYS A 1066 -20.35 -10.61 22.43
C LYS A 1066 -21.16 -11.09 21.22
N GLU A 1067 -21.98 -10.24 20.63
CA GLU A 1067 -22.81 -10.59 19.47
C GLU A 1067 -21.94 -10.83 18.23
N ASP A 1068 -21.03 -9.89 17.92
CA ASP A 1068 -20.06 -10.02 16.83
C ASP A 1068 -19.17 -11.26 17.05
N ALA A 1069 -18.65 -11.46 18.27
CA ALA A 1069 -17.84 -12.63 18.60
C ALA A 1069 -18.60 -13.96 18.37
N ALA A 1070 -19.87 -14.05 18.72
CA ALA A 1070 -20.68 -15.24 18.47
C ALA A 1070 -20.89 -15.51 16.97
N VAL A 1071 -21.12 -14.46 16.18
CA VAL A 1071 -21.23 -14.54 14.72
C VAL A 1071 -19.93 -15.04 14.09
N TYR A 1072 -18.80 -14.45 14.46
CA TYR A 1072 -17.49 -14.86 13.92
C TYR A 1072 -17.10 -16.27 14.36
N ALA A 1073 -17.44 -16.69 15.58
CA ALA A 1073 -17.24 -18.07 16.03
C ALA A 1073 -18.01 -19.08 15.17
N SER A 1074 -19.25 -18.76 14.79
CA SER A 1074 -20.05 -19.59 13.87
C SER A 1074 -19.40 -19.65 12.49
N HIS A 1075 -19.08 -18.50 11.90
CA HIS A 1075 -18.42 -18.44 10.59
C HIS A 1075 -17.10 -19.23 10.57
N LEU A 1076 -16.28 -19.11 11.62
CA LEU A 1076 -15.01 -19.81 11.72
C LEU A 1076 -15.20 -21.33 11.73
N SER A 1077 -16.14 -21.82 12.53
CA SER A 1077 -16.53 -23.25 12.57
C SER A 1077 -16.96 -23.73 11.18
N ASP A 1078 -17.78 -22.94 10.48
CA ASP A 1078 -18.33 -23.30 9.19
C ASP A 1078 -17.27 -23.31 8.09
N ILE A 1079 -16.34 -22.35 8.11
CA ILE A 1079 -15.14 -22.33 7.26
C ILE A 1079 -14.28 -23.57 7.50
N GLN A 1080 -13.96 -23.91 8.76
CA GLN A 1080 -13.14 -25.07 9.09
C GLN A 1080 -13.77 -26.40 8.62
N LYS A 1081 -15.09 -26.55 8.74
CA LYS A 1081 -15.81 -27.71 8.23
C LYS A 1081 -15.77 -27.78 6.70
N ASN A 1082 -16.03 -26.67 6.01
CA ASN A 1082 -16.03 -26.65 4.55
C ASN A 1082 -14.62 -26.77 3.94
N LEU A 1083 -13.55 -26.30 4.60
CA LEU A 1083 -12.17 -26.60 4.19
C LEU A 1083 -11.94 -28.12 4.09
N ASN A 1084 -12.47 -28.88 5.04
CA ASN A 1084 -12.36 -30.34 5.01
C ASN A 1084 -13.31 -30.98 3.98
N ALA A 1085 -14.55 -30.50 3.86
CA ALA A 1085 -15.54 -31.08 2.95
C ALA A 1085 -15.22 -30.81 1.46
N LEU A 1086 -14.80 -29.59 1.15
CA LEU A 1086 -14.67 -29.09 -0.22
C LEU A 1086 -13.24 -29.08 -0.75
N HIS A 1087 -12.21 -29.14 0.10
CA HIS A 1087 -10.83 -28.94 -0.35
C HIS A 1087 -9.87 -30.08 0.04
N TRP A 1088 -10.23 -30.97 0.97
CA TRP A 1088 -9.33 -32.05 1.37
C TRP A 1088 -9.39 -33.27 0.45
N SER A 1089 -8.31 -33.51 -0.30
CA SER A 1089 -8.17 -34.72 -1.11
C SER A 1089 -7.55 -35.86 -0.32
N LYS A 1090 -8.36 -36.86 0.07
CA LYS A 1090 -7.85 -38.09 0.69
C LYS A 1090 -6.85 -38.83 -0.20
N LYS A 1091 -7.02 -38.75 -1.53
CA LYS A 1091 -6.16 -39.42 -2.52
C LYS A 1091 -4.82 -38.71 -2.66
N ALA A 1092 -4.82 -37.38 -2.78
CA ALA A 1092 -3.59 -36.61 -2.92
C ALA A 1092 -2.86 -36.41 -1.58
N GLY A 1093 -3.58 -36.49 -0.47
CA GLY A 1093 -3.07 -36.29 0.88
C GLY A 1093 -2.82 -34.81 1.22
N CYS A 1094 -3.54 -33.89 0.58
CA CYS A 1094 -3.35 -32.46 0.76
C CYS A 1094 -4.65 -31.69 0.50
N PHE A 1095 -4.65 -30.41 0.85
CA PHE A 1095 -5.68 -29.48 0.43
C PHE A 1095 -5.47 -29.05 -1.03
N CYS A 1096 -6.57 -28.87 -1.76
CA CYS A 1096 -6.57 -28.59 -3.19
C CYS A 1096 -7.62 -27.52 -3.50
N ASP A 1097 -7.40 -26.77 -4.58
CA ASP A 1097 -8.50 -26.01 -5.17
C ASP A 1097 -9.56 -26.98 -5.69
N ALA A 1098 -10.79 -26.48 -5.80
CA ALA A 1098 -11.91 -27.26 -6.31
C ALA A 1098 -12.49 -26.60 -7.56
N THR A 1099 -12.98 -27.40 -8.49
CA THR A 1099 -13.73 -26.99 -9.67
C THR A 1099 -14.90 -27.95 -9.89
N ILE A 1100 -15.55 -27.86 -11.04
CA ILE A 1100 -16.51 -28.85 -11.51
C ILE A 1100 -15.97 -29.55 -12.75
N ASP A 1101 -16.43 -30.78 -12.97
CA ASP A 1101 -16.12 -31.53 -14.18
C ASP A 1101 -17.17 -31.31 -15.29
N GLU A 1102 -17.03 -32.04 -16.41
CA GLU A 1102 -17.96 -31.96 -17.55
C GLU A 1102 -19.40 -32.39 -17.22
N PHE A 1103 -19.63 -33.02 -16.06
CA PHE A 1103 -20.93 -33.43 -15.54
C PHE A 1103 -21.44 -32.52 -14.42
N GLU A 1104 -20.77 -31.38 -14.19
CA GLU A 1104 -21.06 -30.43 -13.11
C GLU A 1104 -20.84 -31.00 -11.70
N GLU A 1105 -20.08 -32.11 -11.58
CA GLU A 1105 -19.75 -32.75 -10.30
C GLU A 1105 -18.49 -32.14 -9.69
N HIS A 1106 -18.43 -32.11 -8.34
CA HIS A 1106 -17.27 -31.61 -7.60
C HIS A 1106 -15.97 -32.35 -7.94
N MET A 1107 -14.95 -31.61 -8.40
CA MET A 1107 -13.61 -32.11 -8.70
C MET A 1107 -12.54 -31.33 -7.94
N LEU A 1108 -11.52 -32.02 -7.42
CA LEU A 1108 -10.35 -31.41 -6.78
C LEU A 1108 -9.17 -31.31 -7.75
N VAL A 1109 -8.58 -30.12 -7.85
CA VAL A 1109 -7.39 -29.81 -8.65
C VAL A 1109 -6.19 -29.65 -7.73
N CYS A 1110 -5.39 -30.70 -7.65
CA CYS A 1110 -4.33 -30.82 -6.65
C CYS A 1110 -2.94 -30.54 -7.23
N HIS A 1111 -2.58 -29.26 -7.31
CA HIS A 1111 -1.19 -28.84 -7.51
C HIS A 1111 -0.50 -28.70 -6.16
N LYS A 1112 0.34 -29.66 -5.80
CA LYS A 1112 1.04 -29.67 -4.50
C LYS A 1112 2.03 -28.51 -4.44
N GLY A 1113 1.89 -27.64 -3.46
CA GLY A 1113 2.70 -26.44 -3.31
C GLY A 1113 2.28 -25.61 -2.11
N TYR A 1114 2.65 -24.33 -2.12
CA TYR A 1114 2.26 -23.39 -1.07
C TYR A 1114 0.75 -23.41 -0.82
N ILE A 1115 -0.07 -23.40 -1.87
CA ILE A 1115 -1.55 -23.39 -1.79
C ILE A 1115 -2.09 -24.57 -0.98
N SER A 1116 -1.50 -25.75 -1.15
CA SER A 1116 -1.88 -26.95 -0.40
C SER A 1116 -1.62 -26.88 1.11
N LEU A 1117 -0.77 -25.95 1.54
CA LEU A 1117 -0.41 -25.73 2.95
C LEU A 1117 -1.25 -24.64 3.62
N PHE A 1118 -2.02 -23.82 2.89
CA PHE A 1118 -2.62 -22.60 3.44
C PHE A 1118 -3.44 -22.79 4.72
N PRO A 1119 -4.34 -23.78 4.83
CA PRO A 1119 -5.07 -24.02 6.08
C PRO A 1119 -4.15 -24.23 7.30
N PHE A 1120 -2.99 -24.85 7.10
CA PHE A 1120 -1.95 -24.98 8.11
C PHE A 1120 -1.20 -23.65 8.34
N LEU A 1121 -0.78 -22.97 7.26
CA LEU A 1121 0.00 -21.73 7.31
C LEU A 1121 -0.69 -20.60 8.09
N VAL A 1122 -2.02 -20.46 7.97
CA VAL A 1122 -2.78 -19.44 8.71
C VAL A 1122 -3.28 -19.89 10.09
N GLY A 1123 -2.95 -21.12 10.50
CA GLY A 1123 -3.30 -21.67 11.81
C GLY A 1123 -4.79 -22.01 11.98
N LEU A 1124 -5.45 -22.54 10.94
CA LEU A 1124 -6.86 -22.97 11.02
C LEU A 1124 -7.04 -24.46 11.38
N MET A 1125 -5.95 -25.24 11.38
CA MET A 1125 -5.96 -26.66 11.70
C MET A 1125 -5.77 -26.90 13.20
N ASP A 1126 -6.45 -27.91 13.74
CA ASP A 1126 -6.22 -28.40 15.11
C ASP A 1126 -4.80 -29.01 15.20
N PRO A 1127 -3.97 -28.63 16.19
CA PRO A 1127 -2.63 -29.20 16.38
C PRO A 1127 -2.57 -30.73 16.53
N GLN A 1128 -3.70 -31.38 16.82
CA GLN A 1128 -3.84 -32.83 16.96
C GLN A 1128 -4.37 -33.51 15.68
N ASP A 1129 -4.69 -32.76 14.62
CA ASP A 1129 -5.27 -33.33 13.39
C ASP A 1129 -4.24 -34.26 12.70
N PRO A 1130 -4.57 -35.55 12.45
CA PRO A 1130 -3.67 -36.49 11.78
C PRO A 1130 -3.37 -36.12 10.32
N LYS A 1131 -4.10 -35.18 9.71
CA LYS A 1131 -3.78 -34.67 8.36
C LYS A 1131 -2.47 -33.89 8.34
N ILE A 1132 -2.06 -33.30 9.47
CA ILE A 1132 -0.80 -32.55 9.58
C ILE A 1132 0.38 -33.44 9.19
N ASP A 1133 0.40 -34.72 9.56
CA ASP A 1133 1.45 -35.67 9.15
C ASP A 1133 1.66 -35.69 7.63
N ARG A 1134 0.57 -35.62 6.85
CA ARG A 1134 0.64 -35.61 5.37
C ARG A 1134 1.20 -34.30 4.83
N LEU A 1135 0.93 -33.19 5.50
CA LEU A 1135 1.49 -31.89 5.14
C LEU A 1135 2.99 -31.84 5.48
N LEU A 1136 3.38 -32.36 6.64
CA LEU A 1136 4.80 -32.51 7.04
C LEU A 1136 5.55 -33.45 6.08
N ASP A 1137 4.96 -34.57 5.68
CA ASP A 1137 5.52 -35.47 4.66
C ASP A 1137 5.86 -34.70 3.36
N MET A 1138 4.92 -33.87 2.90
CA MET A 1138 5.08 -33.08 1.67
C MET A 1138 6.14 -31.97 1.81
N MET A 1139 6.24 -31.35 2.99
CA MET A 1139 7.24 -30.32 3.29
C MET A 1139 8.66 -30.90 3.41
N GLU A 1140 8.80 -32.15 3.87
CA GLU A 1140 10.08 -32.84 4.05
C GLU A 1140 10.58 -33.58 2.80
N ASP A 1141 9.70 -33.88 1.84
CA ASP A 1141 10.03 -34.68 0.67
C ASP A 1141 10.76 -33.86 -0.41
N PRO A 1142 12.01 -34.23 -0.77
CA PRO A 1142 12.77 -33.57 -1.84
C PRO A 1142 12.10 -33.62 -3.21
N ALA A 1143 11.28 -34.65 -3.49
CA ALA A 1143 10.52 -34.79 -4.73
C ALA A 1143 9.27 -33.88 -4.76
N HIS A 1144 8.93 -33.27 -3.62
CA HIS A 1144 7.86 -32.29 -3.48
C HIS A 1144 8.44 -30.92 -3.12
N LEU A 1145 8.22 -30.43 -1.90
CA LEU A 1145 8.50 -29.04 -1.54
C LEU A 1145 9.88 -28.84 -0.91
N TRP A 1146 10.52 -29.88 -0.40
CA TRP A 1146 11.79 -29.71 0.30
C TRP A 1146 12.94 -29.40 -0.67
N SER A 1147 13.68 -28.32 -0.42
CA SER A 1147 14.99 -28.09 -1.01
C SER A 1147 16.03 -27.74 0.07
N PRO A 1148 17.33 -27.87 -0.23
CA PRO A 1148 18.39 -27.41 0.68
C PRO A 1148 18.37 -25.90 1.00
N TYR A 1149 17.54 -25.12 0.31
CA TYR A 1149 17.51 -23.66 0.38
C TYR A 1149 16.20 -23.10 0.95
N GLY A 1150 15.23 -23.97 1.27
CA GLY A 1150 13.88 -23.62 1.70
C GLY A 1150 12.78 -24.41 0.99
N LEU A 1151 11.52 -24.15 1.33
CA LEU A 1151 10.37 -24.77 0.68
C LEU A 1151 10.11 -24.15 -0.70
N ARG A 1152 10.00 -24.99 -1.72
CA ARG A 1152 9.63 -24.60 -3.09
C ARG A 1152 8.18 -24.16 -3.15
N SER A 1153 7.89 -23.15 -3.99
CA SER A 1153 6.52 -22.70 -4.24
C SER A 1153 5.62 -23.81 -4.80
N LEU A 1154 6.14 -24.61 -5.72
CA LEU A 1154 5.45 -25.72 -6.34
C LEU A 1154 6.29 -27.01 -6.22
N SER A 1155 5.62 -28.15 -6.06
CA SER A 1155 6.23 -29.47 -6.00
C SER A 1155 7.09 -29.76 -7.22
N GLN A 1156 8.30 -30.27 -7.02
CA GLN A 1156 9.18 -30.69 -8.12
C GLN A 1156 8.56 -31.77 -9.01
N SER A 1157 7.66 -32.58 -8.46
CA SER A 1157 6.91 -33.60 -9.22
C SER A 1157 5.68 -33.07 -9.97
N ASP A 1158 5.33 -31.79 -9.83
CA ASP A 1158 4.20 -31.19 -10.56
C ASP A 1158 4.59 -30.93 -12.02
N GLU A 1159 3.67 -31.11 -12.96
CA GLU A 1159 3.94 -30.93 -14.39
C GLU A 1159 4.26 -29.48 -14.77
N PHE A 1160 3.80 -28.52 -13.98
CA PHE A 1160 4.07 -27.10 -14.20
C PHE A 1160 5.35 -26.60 -13.54
N TYR A 1161 6.10 -27.46 -12.84
CA TYR A 1161 7.34 -27.07 -12.17
C TYR A 1161 8.37 -26.50 -13.15
N GLY A 1162 8.85 -25.29 -12.88
CA GLY A 1162 9.88 -24.64 -13.73
C GLY A 1162 9.37 -24.17 -15.10
N THR A 1163 8.06 -24.13 -15.33
CA THR A 1163 7.45 -23.75 -16.62
C THR A 1163 7.03 -22.28 -16.68
N ALA A 1164 6.68 -21.80 -17.88
CA ALA A 1164 6.19 -20.44 -18.14
C ALA A 1164 7.15 -19.35 -17.61
N GLU A 1165 6.62 -18.35 -16.89
CA GLU A 1165 7.43 -17.30 -16.26
C GLU A 1165 8.24 -17.81 -15.06
N ASN A 1166 7.85 -18.96 -14.52
CA ASN A 1166 8.46 -19.58 -13.36
C ASN A 1166 8.58 -18.61 -12.17
N TYR A 1167 7.47 -17.97 -11.80
CA TYR A 1167 7.45 -17.02 -10.69
C TYR A 1167 7.09 -17.73 -9.38
N TRP A 1168 5.91 -18.33 -9.32
CA TRP A 1168 5.38 -19.16 -8.23
C TRP A 1168 5.33 -20.65 -8.58
N ARG A 1169 6.11 -21.08 -9.60
CA ARG A 1169 6.14 -22.47 -10.12
C ARG A 1169 7.41 -23.26 -9.79
N SER A 1170 8.24 -22.78 -8.89
CA SER A 1170 9.42 -23.49 -8.34
C SER A 1170 10.18 -22.65 -7.32
N PRO A 1171 10.37 -21.31 -7.50
CA PRO A 1171 11.23 -20.51 -6.63
C PRO A 1171 10.78 -20.51 -5.17
N ILE A 1172 11.73 -20.16 -4.30
CA ILE A 1172 11.56 -20.09 -2.84
C ILE A 1172 11.25 -18.65 -2.46
N TRP A 1173 10.16 -18.47 -1.71
CA TRP A 1173 9.68 -17.17 -1.26
C TRP A 1173 9.64 -17.08 0.25
N ILE A 1174 10.17 -15.98 0.80
CA ILE A 1174 10.47 -15.87 2.23
C ILE A 1174 9.22 -15.63 3.07
N ASN A 1175 8.23 -14.90 2.57
CA ASN A 1175 6.93 -14.73 3.22
C ASN A 1175 6.24 -16.06 3.56
N ILE A 1176 6.12 -16.97 2.59
CA ILE A 1176 5.46 -18.27 2.82
C ILE A 1176 6.34 -19.20 3.66
N ASN A 1177 7.65 -19.19 3.44
CA ASN A 1177 8.59 -19.94 4.28
C ASN A 1177 8.56 -19.45 5.74
N TYR A 1178 8.42 -18.15 5.97
CA TYR A 1178 8.24 -17.58 7.30
C TYR A 1178 6.98 -18.12 7.97
N MET A 1179 5.83 -18.10 7.29
CA MET A 1179 4.58 -18.67 7.83
C MET A 1179 4.75 -20.16 8.18
N ALA A 1180 5.42 -20.94 7.32
CA ALA A 1180 5.70 -22.35 7.58
C ALA A 1180 6.62 -22.54 8.80
N ILE A 1181 7.71 -21.78 8.90
CA ILE A 1181 8.64 -21.81 10.04
C ILE A 1181 7.91 -21.46 11.34
N THR A 1182 7.08 -20.42 11.32
CA THR A 1182 6.28 -20.01 12.48
C THR A 1182 5.34 -21.12 12.93
N ARG A 1183 4.54 -21.69 12.03
CA ARG A 1183 3.60 -22.77 12.38
C ARG A 1183 4.29 -24.07 12.82
N LEU A 1184 5.48 -24.38 12.30
CA LEU A 1184 6.29 -25.49 12.80
C LEU A 1184 6.77 -25.23 14.23
N TYR A 1185 7.17 -23.98 14.54
CA TYR A 1185 7.55 -23.60 15.90
C TYR A 1185 6.39 -23.71 16.88
N ASP A 1186 5.18 -23.28 16.50
CA ASP A 1186 3.97 -23.43 17.32
C ASP A 1186 3.68 -24.89 17.64
N LEU A 1187 3.69 -25.73 16.60
CA LEU A 1187 3.42 -27.15 16.72
C LEU A 1187 4.47 -27.86 17.58
N ALA A 1188 5.73 -27.44 17.49
CA ALA A 1188 6.82 -27.92 18.34
C ALA A 1188 6.72 -27.43 19.80
N SER A 1189 6.01 -26.32 20.04
CA SER A 1189 5.86 -25.70 21.37
C SER A 1189 4.68 -26.24 22.16
N VAL A 1190 3.79 -27.02 21.53
CA VAL A 1190 2.61 -27.63 22.16
C VAL A 1190 2.79 -29.15 22.24
N ALA A 1191 2.43 -29.75 23.37
CA ALA A 1191 2.45 -31.20 23.52
C ALA A 1191 1.44 -31.86 22.57
N GLY A 1192 1.91 -32.75 21.70
CA GLY A 1192 1.08 -33.42 20.69
C GLY A 1192 1.87 -34.46 19.88
N PRO A 1193 1.19 -35.23 19.00
CA PRO A 1193 1.79 -36.30 18.21
C PRO A 1193 2.83 -35.79 17.22
N HIS A 1194 2.73 -34.52 16.83
CA HIS A 1194 3.58 -33.91 15.80
C HIS A 1194 4.75 -33.11 16.37
N GLN A 1195 4.85 -32.98 17.70
CA GLN A 1195 5.76 -32.06 18.38
C GLN A 1195 7.23 -32.26 17.98
N ASP A 1196 7.75 -33.48 18.15
CA ASP A 1196 9.17 -33.79 17.89
C ASP A 1196 9.52 -33.61 16.40
N ARG A 1197 8.62 -34.05 15.52
CA ARG A 1197 8.80 -33.95 14.07
C ARG A 1197 8.78 -32.49 13.61
N ALA A 1198 7.85 -31.69 14.14
CA ALA A 1198 7.78 -30.26 13.86
C ALA A 1198 9.03 -29.53 14.34
N ALA A 1199 9.58 -29.89 15.51
CA ALA A 1199 10.82 -29.32 16.03
C ALA A 1199 12.02 -29.61 15.12
N GLU A 1200 12.13 -30.85 14.62
CA GLU A 1200 13.18 -31.24 13.68
C GLU A 1200 13.07 -30.48 12.35
N LEU A 1201 11.87 -30.42 11.76
CA LEU A 1201 11.64 -29.73 10.50
C LEU A 1201 11.82 -28.21 10.63
N TYR A 1202 11.35 -27.63 11.73
CA TYR A 1202 11.59 -26.23 12.09
C TYR A 1202 13.08 -25.90 12.05
N ALA A 1203 13.90 -26.67 12.76
CA ALA A 1203 15.34 -26.42 12.86
C ALA A 1203 16.01 -26.47 11.48
N LYS A 1204 15.69 -27.49 10.67
CA LYS A 1204 16.26 -27.65 9.32
C LYS A 1204 15.82 -26.53 8.38
N LEU A 1205 14.53 -26.21 8.35
CA LEU A 1205 13.98 -25.21 7.44
C LEU A 1205 14.47 -23.80 7.77
N ARG A 1206 14.50 -23.46 9.07
CA ARG A 1206 15.05 -22.21 9.58
C ARG A 1206 16.49 -22.01 9.14
N GLU A 1207 17.34 -23.02 9.30
CA GLU A 1207 18.75 -22.95 8.88
C GLU A 1207 18.88 -22.80 7.36
N ALA A 1208 18.17 -23.62 6.57
CA ALA A 1208 18.20 -23.58 5.11
C ALA A 1208 17.84 -22.19 4.56
N VAL A 1209 16.75 -21.60 5.05
CA VAL A 1209 16.26 -20.29 4.61
C VAL A 1209 17.25 -19.18 4.97
N VAL A 1210 17.69 -19.11 6.23
CA VAL A 1210 18.63 -18.04 6.67
C VAL A 1210 19.94 -18.13 5.90
N MET A 1211 20.51 -19.33 5.76
CA MET A 1211 21.80 -19.48 5.05
C MET A 1211 21.69 -19.15 3.57
N THR A 1212 20.55 -19.42 2.93
CA THR A 1212 20.30 -19.06 1.53
C THR A 1212 20.33 -17.55 1.34
N ILE A 1213 19.56 -16.82 2.15
CA ILE A 1213 19.49 -15.35 2.08
C ILE A 1213 20.85 -14.74 2.44
N TYR A 1214 21.47 -15.20 3.54
CA TYR A 1214 22.76 -14.69 4.00
C TYR A 1214 23.87 -14.89 2.96
N ASN A 1215 23.98 -16.07 2.36
CA ASN A 1215 24.99 -16.35 1.34
C ASN A 1215 24.77 -15.50 0.08
N SER A 1216 23.53 -15.36 -0.38
CA SER A 1216 23.19 -14.49 -1.51
C SER A 1216 23.52 -13.03 -1.22
N TRP A 1217 23.15 -12.53 -0.03
CA TRP A 1217 23.50 -11.18 0.40
C TRP A 1217 25.00 -10.96 0.51
N LYS A 1218 25.74 -11.94 1.05
CA LYS A 1218 27.20 -11.86 1.18
C LYS A 1218 27.90 -11.85 -0.19
N GLU A 1219 27.36 -12.57 -1.16
CA GLU A 1219 27.90 -12.62 -2.53
C GLU A 1219 27.56 -11.37 -3.33
N THR A 1220 26.33 -10.86 -3.21
CA THR A 1220 25.81 -9.82 -4.12
C THR A 1220 25.62 -8.44 -3.48
N GLY A 1221 25.74 -8.32 -2.16
CA GLY A 1221 25.42 -7.09 -1.42
C GLY A 1221 23.92 -6.80 -1.25
N PHE A 1222 23.02 -7.68 -1.71
CA PHE A 1222 21.59 -7.42 -1.78
C PHE A 1222 20.73 -8.59 -1.30
N ALA A 1223 19.57 -8.26 -0.71
CA ALA A 1223 18.44 -9.18 -0.60
C ALA A 1223 17.69 -9.27 -1.93
N TRP A 1224 17.07 -10.42 -2.17
CA TRP A 1224 16.33 -10.72 -3.39
C TRP A 1224 14.89 -11.11 -3.09
N GLU A 1225 14.04 -10.93 -4.09
CA GLU A 1225 12.60 -11.22 -4.04
C GLU A 1225 12.31 -12.70 -3.83
N GLN A 1226 13.00 -13.55 -4.58
CA GLN A 1226 12.89 -15.00 -4.55
C GLN A 1226 14.27 -15.67 -4.74
N TYR A 1227 14.35 -16.96 -4.43
CA TYR A 1227 15.58 -17.74 -4.54
C TYR A 1227 15.40 -19.00 -5.38
N ASP A 1228 16.43 -19.32 -6.16
CA ASP A 1228 16.48 -20.51 -6.99
C ASP A 1228 16.51 -21.79 -6.13
N PRO A 1229 15.63 -22.77 -6.37
CA PRO A 1229 15.51 -23.94 -5.50
C PRO A 1229 16.61 -24.99 -5.71
N ASP A 1230 17.43 -24.87 -6.75
CA ASP A 1230 18.52 -25.81 -7.06
C ASP A 1230 19.89 -25.25 -6.68
N THR A 1231 20.05 -23.93 -6.71
CA THR A 1231 21.33 -23.24 -6.49
C THR A 1231 21.35 -22.28 -5.31
N GLY A 1232 20.18 -21.88 -4.78
CA GLY A 1232 20.06 -20.90 -3.70
C GLY A 1232 20.38 -19.46 -4.10
N ARG A 1233 20.61 -19.18 -5.39
CA ARG A 1233 20.91 -17.82 -5.86
C ARG A 1233 19.66 -16.95 -5.83
N GLY A 1234 19.81 -15.69 -5.43
CA GLY A 1234 18.76 -14.69 -5.56
C GLY A 1234 18.38 -14.44 -7.02
N GLN A 1235 17.09 -14.22 -7.27
CA GLN A 1235 16.53 -14.00 -8.60
C GLN A 1235 15.60 -12.78 -8.63
N ARG A 1236 15.38 -12.26 -9.84
CA ARG A 1236 14.46 -11.16 -10.17
C ARG A 1236 14.87 -9.83 -9.53
N THR A 1237 14.09 -9.32 -8.59
CA THR A 1237 14.24 -7.96 -8.07
C THR A 1237 15.32 -7.91 -6.98
N GLN A 1238 16.29 -7.02 -7.17
CA GLN A 1238 17.34 -6.72 -6.19
C GLN A 1238 16.86 -5.75 -5.11
N HIS A 1239 17.61 -5.68 -4.00
CA HIS A 1239 17.29 -4.82 -2.86
C HIS A 1239 15.84 -5.03 -2.38
N PHE A 1240 15.39 -6.29 -2.40
CA PHE A 1240 14.06 -6.66 -1.94
C PHE A 1240 14.10 -6.82 -0.43
N THR A 1241 14.10 -5.71 0.28
CA THR A 1241 14.07 -5.65 1.74
C THR A 1241 12.65 -5.46 2.27
N GLY A 1242 11.65 -5.88 1.49
CA GLY A 1242 10.28 -6.14 1.92
C GLY A 1242 10.19 -7.43 2.75
N TRP A 1243 9.39 -8.42 2.32
CA TRP A 1243 9.21 -9.66 3.11
C TRP A 1243 10.51 -10.45 3.34
N THR A 1244 11.57 -10.29 2.54
CA THR A 1244 12.83 -11.01 2.74
C THR A 1244 13.49 -10.59 4.05
N SER A 1245 13.16 -9.40 4.56
CA SER A 1245 13.58 -8.91 5.87
C SER A 1245 12.98 -9.70 7.04
N LEU A 1246 11.98 -10.56 6.81
CA LEU A 1246 11.51 -11.55 7.80
C LEU A 1246 12.64 -12.47 8.29
N VAL A 1247 13.74 -12.59 7.54
CA VAL A 1247 14.96 -13.28 8.00
C VAL A 1247 15.47 -12.77 9.35
N VAL A 1248 15.24 -11.50 9.69
CA VAL A 1248 15.60 -10.92 11.00
C VAL A 1248 14.85 -11.63 12.12
N LYS A 1249 13.53 -11.80 11.96
CA LYS A 1249 12.69 -12.57 12.89
C LYS A 1249 13.11 -14.04 12.92
N ILE A 1250 13.30 -14.67 11.75
CA ILE A 1250 13.68 -16.09 11.65
C ILE A 1250 14.99 -16.34 12.40
N MET A 1251 15.98 -15.45 12.29
CA MET A 1251 17.24 -15.56 13.03
C MET A 1251 17.04 -15.39 14.54
N ALA A 1252 16.17 -14.48 14.97
CA ALA A 1252 15.88 -14.22 16.39
C ALA A 1252 15.02 -15.30 17.08
N MET A 1253 14.39 -16.21 16.33
CA MET A 1253 13.63 -17.34 16.92
C MET A 1253 14.58 -18.38 17.55
N GLY A 1254 14.31 -18.77 18.80
CA GLY A 1254 15.09 -19.77 19.53
C GLY A 1254 14.65 -21.23 19.29
N GLN A 1255 15.13 -22.16 20.11
CA GLN A 1255 14.64 -23.54 20.09
C GLN A 1255 13.25 -23.63 20.75
N PRO A 1256 12.29 -24.39 20.18
CA PRO A 1256 10.99 -24.61 20.80
C PRO A 1256 11.12 -25.17 22.23
N GLY A 1257 10.34 -24.65 23.17
CA GLY A 1257 10.28 -25.14 24.55
C GLY A 1257 11.41 -24.71 25.50
N ALA A 1258 12.36 -23.88 25.06
CA ALA A 1258 13.37 -23.28 25.96
C ALA A 1258 12.78 -22.14 26.80
N GLU A 1259 13.03 -22.13 28.12
CA GLU A 1259 12.60 -21.02 29.00
C GLU A 1259 13.25 -19.69 28.55
N GLY A 1260 12.43 -18.72 28.15
CA GLY A 1260 12.86 -17.39 27.69
C GLY A 1260 12.64 -17.11 26.19
N SER A 1261 12.32 -18.11 25.36
CA SER A 1261 12.14 -17.93 23.90
C SER A 1261 10.79 -17.36 23.46
N ARG A 1262 9.90 -17.00 24.39
CA ARG A 1262 8.53 -16.53 24.08
C ARG A 1262 8.47 -15.10 23.52
N ALA A 1263 9.43 -14.23 23.83
CA ALA A 1263 9.26 -12.79 23.58
C ALA A 1263 9.29 -12.37 22.08
N THR A 1264 9.81 -13.20 21.17
CA THR A 1264 9.97 -12.84 19.74
C THR A 1264 8.97 -13.54 18.80
N HIS A 1265 8.09 -14.39 19.35
CA HIS A 1265 7.27 -15.35 18.60
C HIS A 1265 5.75 -15.03 18.56
N ASP A 1266 5.29 -13.90 19.10
CA ASP A 1266 3.87 -13.61 19.35
C ASP A 1266 2.96 -13.38 18.11
N GLU A 1267 3.34 -13.83 16.91
CA GLU A 1267 2.63 -13.53 15.66
C GLU A 1267 2.10 -14.81 15.01
N LEU A 1268 0.75 -14.90 14.93
CA LEU A 1268 -0.13 -15.91 14.30
C LEU A 1268 -0.83 -16.92 15.21
#